data_AF-K2GBS7-F1
#
_entry.id   AF-K2GBS7-F1
#
_cell.length_a   1.000
_cell.length_b   1.000
_cell.length_c   1.000
_cell.angle_alpha   90.00
_cell.angle_beta   90.00
_cell.angle_gamma   90.00
#
_symmetry.space_group_name_H-M   'P 1'
#
loop_
_entity.id
_entity.type
_entity.pdbx_description
1 polymer ?
#
loop_
_entity_poly.entity_id
_entity_poly.type
_entity_poly.pdbx_seq_one_letter_code
_entity_poly.pdbx_strand_id
1 'polypeptide(L)'
;MQEPNHQIEFNGNDVLLVSSEEIQRTQKQRKKNWKCIFPNCNEPAKTRFNCYAHVWDIHLREYYTQKFPELSPTTAFKKTQNKAPLKNLCERYMIQLVEKQNISQKLEGKLNTLTVQNYNNHIETPITITEQNSLDILEMELQLFNQFNTPKQLQSLATFNNSITQSIYPFSFLSTYQNNNQNNNQIESIEIEQPFQSATTIAIEDINQISSNIQNNTEFIKIEEITNQIKRLHVFGEILAENGYLVRSDARSKTDIQTIENALNSILSLVGKKYSYKNEPNKIKYGFIAQEVQEIIPDLVQKDETSNLSVDYLGLIPYIIEALKSIHDNSVSLQSSSRQEYIELSKKVEDVVSQLQKLMEENKQYIFLEKSSRVFGFFPLEFFGPPIMVLFMAISFTIFSIILPFILPYCYFSFIIVLVETIILWSVIIAQRKRINMLFKYPHLKSHWSLSQFFLWIIVFLLLHISFTISLILGYGGIIVSSIYFGIFLGLAVLAYIIYNSSHIVHKGFIIIGLFIGVFVLTLISTIVLFYLQPFISLNIRGIDNPYHVNIYPKEPIIPMVLSSPPWNCFSPQIQSDIPLPQNLTLVMPSSSSPNSVLPTIRGIVSDDISTTTIDFYIVCSGFIKVSYGKVTFKSCETKTNQNTCLTNKCGWCSITKKCGYCEDINNLCNNDETYGC
;
A
#
# COMPACT_ATOMS: atom_id res chain seq x y z
N MET A 1 13.26 -68.91 10.81
CA MET A 1 13.82 -69.53 9.60
C MET A 1 14.10 -68.42 8.59
N GLN A 2 15.40 -68.23 8.29
CA GLN A 2 16.04 -67.64 7.10
C GLN A 2 15.58 -66.28 6.53
N GLU A 3 16.52 -65.32 6.59
CA GLU A 3 16.68 -64.25 5.58
C GLU A 3 16.98 -64.84 4.18
N PRO A 4 16.82 -64.03 3.11
CA PRO A 4 18.04 -63.60 2.44
C PRO A 4 18.07 -62.12 1.97
N ASN A 5 19.30 -61.62 1.93
CA ASN A 5 19.77 -60.40 1.27
C ASN A 5 19.61 -60.42 -0.26
N HIS A 6 19.40 -59.25 -0.87
CA HIS A 6 20.03 -58.91 -2.15
C HIS A 6 20.20 -57.39 -2.32
N GLN A 7 21.47 -56.96 -2.46
CA GLN A 7 21.89 -55.69 -3.05
C GLN A 7 22.04 -55.86 -4.57
N ILE A 8 21.64 -54.87 -5.38
CA ILE A 8 22.16 -54.62 -6.74
C ILE A 8 22.23 -53.10 -6.95
N GLU A 9 23.43 -52.58 -7.24
CA GLU A 9 23.71 -51.26 -7.82
C GLU A 9 23.58 -51.30 -9.35
N PHE A 10 23.18 -50.20 -9.99
CA PHE A 10 23.61 -49.86 -11.35
C PHE A 10 23.62 -48.34 -11.58
N ASN A 11 24.77 -47.85 -12.06
CA ASN A 11 25.04 -46.54 -12.66
C ASN A 11 25.12 -46.74 -14.18
N GLY A 12 24.64 -45.79 -15.00
CA GLY A 12 24.92 -45.76 -16.44
C GLY A 12 23.81 -45.15 -17.30
N ASN A 13 24.07 -43.97 -17.84
CA ASN A 13 23.20 -43.23 -18.78
C ASN A 13 23.18 -43.88 -20.17
N ASP A 14 22.00 -43.94 -20.78
CA ASP A 14 21.79 -43.72 -22.22
C ASP A 14 20.41 -43.09 -22.44
N VAL A 15 20.37 -42.04 -23.25
CA VAL A 15 19.24 -41.14 -23.48
C VAL A 15 18.81 -41.22 -24.96
N LEU A 16 17.51 -40.98 -25.23
CA LEU A 16 16.84 -40.40 -26.44
C LEU A 16 15.95 -41.36 -27.28
N LEU A 17 14.74 -41.04 -27.78
CA LEU A 17 14.05 -39.78 -28.17
C LEU A 17 12.50 -39.84 -28.01
N VAL A 18 11.82 -38.67 -28.12
CA VAL A 18 10.58 -38.18 -27.44
C VAL A 18 9.32 -38.04 -28.34
N SER A 19 8.12 -37.85 -27.75
CA SER A 19 7.05 -37.00 -28.32
C SER A 19 6.52 -35.95 -27.33
N SER A 20 6.46 -34.70 -27.78
CA SER A 20 6.26 -33.47 -27.00
C SER A 20 4.82 -33.16 -26.57
N GLU A 21 4.03 -34.14 -26.15
CA GLU A 21 3.02 -33.84 -25.13
C GLU A 21 3.66 -33.89 -23.71
N GLU A 22 4.86 -34.47 -23.63
CA GLU A 22 5.75 -34.57 -22.47
C GLU A 22 6.39 -33.24 -21.99
N ILE A 23 5.86 -32.07 -22.37
CA ILE A 23 6.18 -30.82 -21.65
C ILE A 23 4.91 -30.16 -21.14
N GLN A 24 4.32 -30.76 -20.10
CA GLN A 24 3.54 -29.99 -19.13
C GLN A 24 3.84 -30.45 -17.71
N ARG A 25 4.71 -29.70 -17.01
CA ARG A 25 4.53 -29.33 -15.60
C ARG A 25 5.67 -28.44 -15.11
N THR A 26 5.33 -27.17 -14.92
CA THR A 26 5.71 -26.46 -13.69
C THR A 26 4.49 -25.73 -13.13
N GLN A 27 3.45 -26.49 -12.75
CA GLN A 27 2.65 -26.05 -11.61
C GLN A 27 3.60 -26.02 -10.40
N LYS A 28 3.95 -24.81 -9.94
CA LYS A 28 4.61 -24.48 -8.66
C LYS A 28 5.31 -25.67 -7.99
N GLN A 29 6.64 -25.73 -8.04
CA GLN A 29 7.47 -26.64 -7.23
C GLN A 29 6.79 -26.90 -5.87
N ARG A 30 6.36 -28.13 -5.62
CA ARG A 30 5.74 -28.50 -4.33
C ARG A 30 6.83 -28.52 -3.28
N LYS A 31 7.08 -27.37 -2.64
CA LYS A 31 8.07 -27.27 -1.56
C LYS A 31 7.70 -28.23 -0.42
N LYS A 32 8.67 -29.02 0.03
CA LYS A 32 8.55 -29.88 1.22
C LYS A 32 8.82 -29.04 2.47
N ASN A 33 7.91 -28.11 2.75
CA ASN A 33 8.09 -27.12 3.79
C ASN A 33 7.03 -27.19 4.88
N TRP A 34 6.36 -28.33 5.07
CA TRP A 34 5.40 -28.55 6.15
C TRP A 34 5.86 -29.68 7.06
N LYS A 35 5.90 -29.44 8.37
CA LYS A 35 6.33 -30.42 9.37
C LYS A 35 5.20 -30.74 10.34
N CYS A 36 5.07 -32.01 10.73
CA CYS A 36 4.19 -32.45 11.80
C CYS A 36 4.80 -32.05 13.15
N ILE A 37 3.99 -31.49 14.06
CA ILE A 37 4.38 -31.14 15.43
C ILE A 37 3.64 -31.96 16.48
N PHE A 38 3.01 -33.07 16.07
CA PHE A 38 2.35 -33.95 17.02
C PHE A 38 3.40 -34.50 18.03
N PRO A 39 3.08 -34.59 19.34
CA PRO A 39 4.03 -35.04 20.35
C PRO A 39 4.71 -36.36 19.95
N ASN A 40 6.03 -36.41 20.08
CA ASN A 40 6.88 -37.56 19.72
C ASN A 40 6.89 -37.97 18.23
N CYS A 41 6.42 -37.12 17.32
CA CYS A 41 6.52 -37.35 15.88
C CYS A 41 7.82 -36.77 15.29
N ASN A 42 8.68 -37.65 14.74
CA ASN A 42 9.98 -37.29 14.17
C ASN A 42 10.01 -37.30 12.62
N GLU A 43 8.86 -37.17 11.96
CA GLU A 43 8.84 -37.23 10.50
C GLU A 43 9.46 -35.99 9.81
N PRO A 44 10.20 -36.19 8.68
CA PRO A 44 10.81 -35.09 7.94
C PRO A 44 9.77 -34.22 7.26
N ALA A 45 10.15 -32.99 6.89
CA ALA A 45 9.26 -32.05 6.23
C ALA A 45 8.71 -32.61 4.91
N LYS A 46 7.40 -32.42 4.69
CA LYS A 46 6.66 -32.90 3.53
C LYS A 46 5.94 -31.76 2.82
N THR A 47 5.31 -32.08 1.70
CA THR A 47 4.34 -31.19 1.07
C THR A 47 3.11 -31.06 1.96
N ARG A 48 2.41 -29.92 1.90
CA ARG A 48 1.22 -29.66 2.73
C ARG A 48 0.20 -30.80 2.72
N PHE A 49 -0.09 -31.34 1.53
CA PHE A 49 -1.03 -32.46 1.37
C PHE A 49 -0.56 -33.75 2.05
N ASN A 50 0.72 -34.09 1.91
CA ASN A 50 1.27 -35.30 2.54
C ASN A 50 1.39 -35.14 4.06
N CYS A 51 1.60 -33.91 4.55
CA CYS A 51 1.59 -33.62 5.98
C CYS A 51 0.18 -33.78 6.56
N TYR A 52 -0.88 -33.33 5.87
CA TYR A 52 -2.27 -33.64 6.27
C TYR A 52 -2.56 -35.13 6.32
N ALA A 53 -2.14 -35.88 5.29
CA ALA A 53 -2.34 -37.32 5.26
C ALA A 53 -1.63 -37.99 6.44
N HIS A 54 -0.36 -37.65 6.70
CA HIS A 54 0.40 -38.18 7.82
C HIS A 54 -0.26 -37.87 9.18
N VAL A 55 -0.62 -36.61 9.45
CA VAL A 55 -1.22 -36.20 10.73
C VAL A 55 -2.55 -36.93 10.98
N TRP A 56 -3.44 -36.96 9.98
CA TRP A 56 -4.69 -37.68 10.10
C TRP A 56 -4.46 -39.19 10.25
N ASP A 57 -3.61 -39.75 9.39
CA ASP A 57 -3.52 -41.19 9.23
C ASP A 57 -2.80 -41.89 10.38
N ILE A 58 -1.80 -41.25 10.98
CA ILE A 58 -0.94 -41.80 12.03
C ILE A 58 -1.40 -41.35 13.42
N HIS A 59 -1.86 -40.11 13.59
CA HIS A 59 -2.06 -39.55 14.94
C HIS A 59 -3.52 -39.36 15.32
N LEU A 60 -4.34 -38.86 14.40
CA LEU A 60 -5.70 -38.44 14.76
C LEU A 60 -6.75 -39.52 14.49
N ARG A 61 -6.60 -40.32 13.43
CA ARG A 61 -7.66 -41.26 13.02
C ARG A 61 -8.06 -42.19 14.15
N GLU A 62 -7.12 -42.91 14.75
CA GLU A 62 -7.42 -43.93 15.77
C GLU A 62 -8.14 -43.31 16.98
N TYR A 63 -7.61 -42.20 17.49
CA TYR A 63 -8.19 -41.44 18.61
C TYR A 63 -9.64 -41.00 18.33
N TYR A 64 -9.91 -40.44 17.16
CA TYR A 64 -11.24 -39.95 16.80
C TYR A 64 -12.21 -41.08 16.48
N THR A 65 -11.74 -42.18 15.87
CA THR A 65 -12.58 -43.36 15.61
C THR A 65 -12.99 -44.08 16.90
N GLN A 66 -12.15 -44.07 17.94
CA GLN A 66 -12.47 -44.68 19.23
C GLN A 66 -13.44 -43.82 20.06
N LYS A 67 -13.29 -42.49 20.06
CA LYS A 67 -14.14 -41.58 20.85
C LYS A 67 -15.46 -41.20 20.18
N PHE A 68 -15.51 -41.15 18.86
CA PHE A 68 -16.67 -40.66 18.10
C PHE A 68 -16.92 -41.55 16.85
N PRO A 69 -17.41 -42.79 17.04
CA PRO A 69 -17.56 -43.76 15.95
C PRO A 69 -18.59 -43.34 14.88
N GLU A 70 -19.60 -42.54 15.24
CA GLU A 70 -20.65 -42.10 14.30
C GLU A 70 -20.31 -40.83 13.51
N LEU A 71 -19.31 -40.05 13.92
CA LEU A 71 -18.98 -38.74 13.32
C LEU A 71 -17.67 -38.71 12.52
N SER A 72 -16.86 -39.77 12.55
CA SER A 72 -15.51 -39.74 11.97
C SER A 72 -15.28 -40.83 10.91
N PRO A 73 -14.72 -40.48 9.74
CA PRO A 73 -14.48 -41.47 8.70
C PRO A 73 -13.36 -42.43 9.14
N THR A 74 -13.65 -43.72 9.13
CA THR A 74 -12.69 -44.82 9.37
C THR A 74 -11.65 -44.97 8.24
N THR A 75 -11.76 -44.18 7.18
CA THR A 75 -10.94 -44.30 5.97
C THR A 75 -9.66 -43.46 6.02
N ALA A 76 -8.64 -43.93 5.28
CA ALA A 76 -7.41 -43.19 4.98
C ALA A 76 -7.71 -41.77 4.46
N PHE A 77 -6.93 -40.76 4.86
CA PHE A 77 -7.13 -39.35 4.48
C PHE A 77 -7.23 -39.17 2.96
N LYS A 78 -6.44 -39.95 2.21
CA LYS A 78 -6.44 -39.92 0.73
C LYS A 78 -7.76 -40.43 0.14
N LYS A 79 -8.39 -41.42 0.79
CA LYS A 79 -9.62 -42.11 0.36
C LYS A 79 -10.91 -41.42 0.82
N THR A 80 -10.84 -40.48 1.77
CA THR A 80 -12.02 -39.72 2.23
C THR A 80 -12.50 -38.72 1.17
N GLN A 81 -13.78 -38.73 0.81
CA GLN A 81 -14.35 -37.78 -0.18
C GLN A 81 -14.43 -36.35 0.37
N ASN A 82 -14.92 -36.16 1.60
CA ASN A 82 -14.98 -34.84 2.26
C ASN A 82 -13.77 -34.62 3.19
N LYS A 83 -12.72 -33.95 2.70
CA LYS A 83 -11.45 -33.72 3.43
C LYS A 83 -11.43 -32.44 4.27
N ALA A 84 -12.46 -31.58 4.17
CA ALA A 84 -12.50 -30.28 4.82
C ALA A 84 -12.47 -30.33 6.37
N PRO A 85 -13.30 -31.16 7.05
CA PRO A 85 -13.25 -31.25 8.51
C PRO A 85 -11.93 -31.84 9.02
N LEU A 86 -11.38 -32.83 8.31
CA LEU A 86 -10.12 -33.49 8.65
C LEU A 86 -8.94 -32.52 8.57
N LYS A 87 -8.88 -31.69 7.51
CA LYS A 87 -7.84 -30.68 7.35
C LYS A 87 -7.80 -29.71 8.53
N ASN A 88 -8.95 -29.23 8.98
CA ASN A 88 -9.04 -28.29 10.11
C ASN A 88 -8.51 -28.91 11.42
N LEU A 89 -8.80 -30.18 11.69
CA LEU A 89 -8.25 -30.90 12.84
C LEU A 89 -6.72 -31.06 12.73
N CYS A 90 -6.22 -31.35 11.54
CA CYS A 90 -4.79 -31.53 11.29
C CYS A 90 -3.98 -30.22 11.34
N GLU A 91 -4.57 -29.07 10.95
CA GLU A 91 -3.86 -27.77 10.89
C GLU A 91 -3.27 -27.35 12.24
N ARG A 92 -3.84 -27.81 13.36
CA ARG A 92 -3.31 -27.53 14.71
C ARG A 92 -1.99 -28.24 15.00
N TYR A 93 -1.67 -29.29 14.25
CA TYR A 93 -0.48 -30.13 14.43
C TYR A 93 0.49 -30.03 13.25
N MET A 94 0.41 -28.96 12.46
CA MET A 94 1.24 -28.73 11.28
C MET A 94 1.85 -27.33 11.29
N ILE A 95 3.13 -27.23 11.01
CA ILE A 95 3.83 -25.95 10.84
C ILE A 95 4.42 -25.82 9.45
N GLN A 96 4.46 -24.59 8.92
CA GLN A 96 5.16 -24.27 7.68
C GLN A 96 6.57 -23.75 7.99
N LEU A 97 7.58 -24.42 7.44
CA LEU A 97 8.97 -23.97 7.44
C LEU A 97 9.12 -22.89 6.36
N VAL A 98 9.63 -21.72 6.74
CA VAL A 98 9.92 -20.60 5.84
C VAL A 98 11.43 -20.36 5.90
N GLU A 99 12.09 -20.28 4.74
CA GLU A 99 13.50 -19.88 4.65
C GLU A 99 13.66 -18.45 5.17
N LYS A 100 14.70 -18.22 5.96
CA LYS A 100 15.02 -16.92 6.58
C LYS A 100 15.44 -15.93 5.46
N GLN A 101 14.49 -15.25 4.84
CA GLN A 101 14.79 -14.13 3.94
C GLN A 101 15.38 -12.98 4.76
N ASN A 102 16.46 -12.37 4.29
CA ASN A 102 17.17 -11.25 4.93
C ASN A 102 16.21 -10.14 5.38
N ILE A 103 15.94 -10.10 6.69
CA ILE A 103 15.05 -9.12 7.36
C ILE A 103 15.69 -7.73 7.49
N SER A 104 16.99 -7.58 7.15
CA SER A 104 17.74 -6.34 7.34
C SER A 104 17.25 -5.14 6.52
N GLN A 105 16.59 -5.32 5.36
CA GLN A 105 16.15 -4.17 4.54
C GLN A 105 14.72 -3.67 4.82
N LYS A 106 13.95 -4.34 5.70
CA LYS A 106 12.53 -3.97 5.95
C LYS A 106 12.27 -3.35 7.32
N LEU A 107 13.27 -3.31 8.21
CA LEU A 107 13.16 -2.77 9.57
C LEU A 107 13.71 -1.33 9.71
N GLU A 108 14.62 -0.88 8.85
CA GLU A 108 15.12 0.52 8.90
C GLU A 108 14.05 1.56 8.49
N GLY A 109 13.01 1.14 7.76
CA GLY A 109 11.88 2.02 7.42
C GLY A 109 10.76 2.09 8.47
N LYS A 110 10.84 1.30 9.55
CA LYS A 110 9.74 1.14 10.52
C LYS A 110 10.10 1.48 11.97
N LEU A 111 11.36 1.79 12.27
CA LEU A 111 11.82 2.14 13.61
C LEU A 111 11.87 3.65 13.90
N ASN A 112 11.48 4.50 12.93
CA ASN A 112 11.38 5.95 13.13
C ASN A 112 9.93 6.44 13.40
N THR A 113 8.97 5.55 13.63
CA THR A 113 7.55 5.91 13.77
C THR A 113 6.86 5.37 15.03
N LEU A 114 7.60 4.89 16.02
CA LEU A 114 7.01 4.42 17.28
C LEU A 114 7.78 4.92 18.50
N THR A 115 7.60 6.20 18.84
CA THR A 115 7.71 6.67 20.22
C THR A 115 6.52 7.59 20.55
N VAL A 116 5.87 7.25 21.65
CA VAL A 116 4.86 8.01 22.43
C VAL A 116 3.42 7.99 21.91
N GLN A 117 2.62 7.01 22.36
CA GLN A 117 1.28 7.27 22.88
C GLN A 117 1.00 6.33 24.07
N ASN A 118 0.95 6.94 25.26
CA ASN A 118 0.52 6.35 26.53
C ASN A 118 -0.96 5.94 26.44
N TYR A 119 -1.27 4.73 26.89
CA TYR A 119 -2.62 4.31 27.26
C TYR A 119 -2.69 4.28 28.79
N ASN A 120 -3.37 5.27 29.39
CA ASN A 120 -3.90 5.12 30.74
C ASN A 120 -5.32 4.57 30.63
N ASN A 121 -5.52 3.35 31.13
CA ASN A 121 -6.85 2.78 31.36
C ASN A 121 -7.37 3.26 32.71
N HIS A 122 -8.55 3.87 32.69
CA HIS A 122 -9.37 4.13 33.88
C HIS A 122 -9.93 2.82 34.45
N ILE A 123 -9.79 2.65 35.76
CA ILE A 123 -10.58 1.74 36.60
C ILE A 123 -11.60 2.63 37.32
N GLU A 124 -12.88 2.34 37.14
CA GLU A 124 -13.97 2.93 37.94
C GLU A 124 -14.29 1.99 39.12
N THR A 125 -14.34 2.51 40.34
CA THR A 125 -15.36 2.19 41.35
C THR A 125 -15.39 3.30 42.42
N PRO A 126 -16.52 3.49 43.13
CA PRO A 126 -16.94 4.80 43.63
C PRO A 126 -16.76 4.96 45.14
N ILE A 127 -16.23 6.09 45.60
CA ILE A 127 -16.39 6.55 46.99
C ILE A 127 -16.47 8.08 47.02
N THR A 128 -17.63 8.59 47.43
CA THR A 128 -17.90 9.96 47.91
C THR A 128 -17.15 10.24 49.22
N ILE A 129 -16.57 11.44 49.39
CA ILE A 129 -16.64 12.31 50.60
C ILE A 129 -15.79 13.59 50.41
N THR A 130 -16.51 14.72 50.50
CA THR A 130 -16.21 16.09 50.98
C THR A 130 -14.94 16.89 50.60
N GLU A 131 -15.21 18.13 50.19
CA GLU A 131 -14.35 19.31 50.17
C GLU A 131 -13.69 19.61 51.53
N GLN A 132 -12.37 19.88 51.54
CA GLN A 132 -11.75 21.13 52.02
C GLN A 132 -10.21 21.00 52.12
N ASN A 133 -9.54 22.05 51.64
CA ASN A 133 -8.17 22.49 51.93
C ASN A 133 -6.98 21.70 51.35
N SER A 134 -6.41 22.22 50.25
CA SER A 134 -4.96 22.47 50.11
C SER A 134 -4.70 23.33 48.87
N LEU A 135 -4.95 24.63 49.00
CA LEU A 135 -4.09 25.65 48.39
C LEU A 135 -2.82 25.63 49.25
N ASP A 136 -1.78 24.99 48.74
CA ASP A 136 -0.36 25.09 49.09
C ASP A 136 0.28 23.81 48.51
N ILE A 137 1.40 23.90 47.80
CA ILE A 137 2.01 22.89 46.89
C ILE A 137 1.64 23.08 45.39
N LEU A 138 1.41 24.31 44.94
CA LEU A 138 1.52 24.68 43.51
C LEU A 138 2.37 25.95 43.31
N GLU A 139 3.44 26.10 44.10
CA GLU A 139 4.35 27.25 43.99
C GLU A 139 5.85 26.90 43.99
N MET A 140 6.22 25.61 43.85
CA MET A 140 7.64 25.20 43.92
C MET A 140 8.19 24.37 42.75
N GLU A 141 7.51 24.32 41.59
CA GLU A 141 8.06 23.63 40.40
C GLU A 141 8.02 24.46 39.10
N LEU A 142 7.71 25.75 39.21
CA LEU A 142 7.62 26.68 38.06
C LEU A 142 8.79 27.66 37.94
N GLN A 143 9.93 27.38 38.59
CA GLN A 143 11.11 28.27 38.58
C GLN A 143 12.44 27.69 38.05
N LEU A 144 12.51 26.46 37.50
CA LEU A 144 13.81 25.91 37.06
C LEU A 144 13.99 25.61 35.56
N PHE A 145 13.10 26.01 34.65
CA PHE A 145 13.25 25.67 33.22
C PHE A 145 13.20 26.84 32.22
N ASN A 146 13.35 28.09 32.68
CA ASN A 146 13.40 29.27 31.80
C ASN A 146 14.56 30.21 32.14
N GLN A 147 15.77 29.81 31.75
CA GLN A 147 16.96 30.63 31.43
C GLN A 147 18.06 29.59 31.22
N PHE A 148 18.46 29.21 30.00
CA PHE A 148 19.28 30.01 29.11
C PHE A 148 19.13 29.48 27.68
N ASN A 149 18.80 30.35 26.73
CA ASN A 149 19.21 30.16 25.34
C ASN A 149 19.43 31.51 24.63
N THR A 150 20.65 31.65 24.07
CA THR A 150 21.02 32.27 22.77
C THR A 150 21.33 33.80 22.70
N PRO A 151 22.00 34.31 21.63
CA PRO A 151 22.91 33.71 20.61
C PRO A 151 24.15 34.59 20.20
N LYS A 152 24.98 34.04 19.27
CA LYS A 152 25.81 34.67 18.19
C LYS A 152 27.29 34.22 18.25
N GLN A 153 28.00 33.87 17.17
CA GLN A 153 27.79 33.93 15.71
C GLN A 153 28.88 33.10 14.99
N LEU A 154 28.54 32.57 13.80
CA LEU A 154 29.39 32.30 12.62
C LEU A 154 30.61 31.34 12.74
N GLN A 155 31.07 30.59 11.72
CA GLN A 155 30.61 30.14 10.41
C GLN A 155 31.73 29.22 9.89
N SER A 156 31.40 28.40 8.89
CA SER A 156 32.24 27.97 7.76
C SER A 156 32.82 26.54 7.75
N LEU A 157 32.37 25.83 6.69
CA LEU A 157 33.03 24.83 5.83
C LEU A 157 33.70 23.61 6.46
N ALA A 158 33.67 22.40 5.88
CA ALA A 158 33.00 21.78 4.74
C ALA A 158 33.30 20.27 4.86
N THR A 159 32.43 19.43 4.30
CA THR A 159 32.71 18.08 3.75
C THR A 159 33.65 17.14 4.53
N PHE A 160 33.15 15.99 4.98
CA PHE A 160 33.59 14.69 4.45
C PHE A 160 32.69 13.53 4.91
N ASN A 161 32.52 12.59 4.00
CA ASN A 161 31.87 11.29 4.17
C ASN A 161 32.33 10.57 5.44
N ASN A 162 31.42 9.90 6.14
CA ASN A 162 31.80 8.77 6.98
C ASN A 162 30.82 7.60 6.84
N SER A 163 31.43 6.52 6.37
CA SER A 163 31.09 5.13 6.53
C SER A 163 30.69 4.75 7.96
N ILE A 164 29.69 3.87 8.03
CA ILE A 164 29.61 2.67 8.86
C ILE A 164 30.01 2.86 10.33
N THR A 165 29.00 2.87 11.20
CA THR A 165 29.13 2.37 12.58
C THR A 165 27.99 1.42 12.89
N GLN A 166 28.31 0.12 12.87
CA GLN A 166 27.55 -0.93 13.55
C GLN A 166 27.71 -0.75 15.06
N SER A 167 26.60 -0.81 15.79
CA SER A 167 26.59 -1.07 17.23
C SER A 167 25.78 -2.34 17.51
N ILE A 168 26.51 -3.40 17.92
CA ILE A 168 26.27 -4.18 19.15
C ILE A 168 24.87 -4.83 19.28
N TYR A 169 24.80 -6.17 19.19
CA TYR A 169 24.61 -7.02 20.38
C TYR A 169 25.17 -8.44 20.12
N PRO A 170 25.79 -9.05 21.14
CA PRO A 170 26.46 -10.34 21.06
C PRO A 170 25.49 -11.48 21.41
N PHE A 171 25.65 -12.63 20.75
CA PHE A 171 25.63 -13.98 21.33
C PHE A 171 25.48 -14.99 20.19
N SER A 172 26.60 -15.54 19.74
CA SER A 172 26.59 -16.89 19.19
C SER A 172 27.91 -17.58 19.54
N PHE A 173 27.75 -18.55 20.42
CA PHE A 173 28.64 -19.67 20.72
C PHE A 173 29.35 -20.18 19.46
N LEU A 174 30.67 -20.38 19.55
CA LEU A 174 31.52 -20.92 18.50
C LEU A 174 31.96 -22.35 18.87
N SER A 175 31.83 -23.28 17.93
CA SER A 175 32.78 -24.37 17.67
C SER A 175 32.38 -24.98 16.32
N THR A 176 33.22 -25.06 15.30
CA THR A 176 34.45 -25.87 15.27
C THR A 176 35.27 -25.55 14.01
N TYR A 177 36.60 -25.55 14.19
CA TYR A 177 37.68 -26.00 13.30
C TYR A 177 37.93 -25.47 11.87
N GLN A 178 39.22 -25.21 11.67
CA GLN A 178 40.09 -25.37 10.49
C GLN A 178 40.41 -24.19 9.54
N ASN A 179 41.64 -23.71 9.76
CA ASN A 179 42.76 -23.58 8.81
C ASN A 179 42.76 -22.51 7.69
N ASN A 180 43.85 -21.74 7.76
CA ASN A 180 44.85 -21.45 6.71
C ASN A 180 44.88 -20.08 6.03
N ASN A 181 46.15 -19.63 5.95
CA ASN A 181 46.80 -18.65 5.08
C ASN A 181 46.75 -17.20 5.57
N GLN A 182 47.85 -16.71 6.18
CA GLN A 182 49.02 -16.13 5.49
C GLN A 182 48.61 -15.03 4.50
N ASN A 183 48.92 -13.77 4.84
CA ASN A 183 49.95 -13.05 4.10
C ASN A 183 50.42 -11.78 4.82
N ASN A 184 51.74 -11.61 4.74
CA ASN A 184 52.58 -10.51 5.16
C ASN A 184 52.10 -9.16 4.61
N ASN A 185 52.40 -8.08 5.35
CA ASN A 185 53.46 -7.15 4.92
C ASN A 185 53.82 -6.15 6.02
N GLN A 186 55.13 -5.98 6.15
CA GLN A 186 55.88 -5.05 7.00
C GLN A 186 55.59 -3.59 6.63
N ILE A 187 55.89 -2.65 7.53
CA ILE A 187 56.95 -1.62 7.37
C ILE A 187 56.95 -0.65 8.56
N GLU A 188 58.08 -0.69 9.27
CA GLU A 188 58.93 0.35 9.87
C GLU A 188 58.46 1.42 10.88
N SER A 189 59.36 1.53 11.85
CA SER A 189 59.57 2.35 13.04
C SER A 189 59.87 3.83 12.79
N ILE A 190 59.56 4.69 13.77
CA ILE A 190 60.41 5.84 14.16
C ILE A 190 60.39 6.00 15.70
N GLU A 191 61.56 5.86 16.33
CA GLU A 191 61.89 6.23 17.71
C GLU A 191 62.13 7.74 17.84
N ILE A 192 61.80 8.32 19.00
CA ILE A 192 62.46 9.53 19.53
C ILE A 192 62.69 9.34 21.04
N GLU A 193 63.97 9.46 21.44
CA GLU A 193 64.52 9.36 22.79
C GLU A 193 64.34 10.64 23.65
N GLN A 194 64.04 10.43 24.95
CA GLN A 194 64.65 10.97 26.21
C GLN A 194 64.79 12.51 26.44
N PRO A 195 64.83 13.06 27.71
CA PRO A 195 65.59 12.53 28.86
C PRO A 195 65.17 12.82 30.34
N PHE A 196 65.75 11.99 31.24
CA PHE A 196 66.31 12.22 32.62
C PHE A 196 65.47 12.80 33.79
N GLN A 197 65.24 12.01 34.88
CA GLN A 197 65.99 11.85 36.18
C GLN A 197 65.43 12.77 37.30
N SER A 198 65.37 12.46 38.61
CA SER A 198 65.87 11.43 39.56
C SER A 198 65.11 11.68 40.90
N ALA A 199 64.94 10.80 41.90
CA ALA A 199 65.96 10.15 42.75
C ALA A 199 65.30 9.14 43.76
N THR A 200 65.79 7.89 43.88
CA THR A 200 66.53 7.25 45.02
C THR A 200 65.74 6.96 46.31
N THR A 201 65.80 5.81 47.05
CA THR A 201 66.32 4.41 46.99
C THR A 201 65.64 3.71 48.21
N ILE A 202 65.63 2.39 48.48
CA ILE A 202 66.73 1.47 48.85
C ILE A 202 66.15 0.04 48.88
N ALA A 203 66.86 -0.96 48.37
CA ALA A 203 66.94 -2.28 49.00
C ALA A 203 68.24 -3.01 48.61
N ILE A 204 69.06 -3.28 49.62
CA ILE A 204 69.99 -4.40 49.84
C ILE A 204 71.13 -4.59 48.81
N GLU A 205 72.34 -4.51 49.37
CA GLU A 205 73.66 -4.78 48.80
C GLU A 205 73.79 -6.21 48.28
N ASP A 206 74.28 -6.32 47.03
CA ASP A 206 75.52 -7.00 46.63
C ASP A 206 75.36 -7.59 45.22
N ILE A 207 75.92 -6.87 44.24
CA ILE A 207 76.25 -7.42 42.93
C ILE A 207 77.76 -7.32 42.80
N ASN A 208 78.42 -8.46 42.68
CA ASN A 208 79.68 -8.58 41.96
C ASN A 208 79.83 -10.02 41.46
N GLN A 209 79.53 -10.26 40.19
CA GLN A 209 80.50 -10.79 39.22
C GLN A 209 79.85 -11.13 37.85
N ILE A 210 80.44 -10.50 36.82
CA ILE A 210 80.67 -11.02 35.46
C ILE A 210 79.49 -10.97 34.48
N SER A 211 79.63 -10.02 33.56
CA SER A 211 79.06 -9.93 32.22
C SER A 211 79.25 -11.19 31.38
N SER A 212 78.17 -11.70 30.76
CA SER A 212 78.15 -12.03 29.32
C SER A 212 76.79 -12.59 28.90
N ASN A 213 76.30 -12.11 27.75
CA ASN A 213 75.16 -12.59 26.95
C ASN A 213 73.77 -12.12 27.39
N ILE A 214 73.41 -10.92 26.92
CA ILE A 214 72.02 -10.56 26.65
C ILE A 214 71.54 -11.44 25.50
N GLN A 215 70.96 -12.58 25.84
CA GLN A 215 70.11 -13.35 24.95
C GLN A 215 68.67 -12.83 25.16
N ASN A 216 68.07 -12.35 24.08
CA ASN A 216 66.66 -11.98 24.00
C ASN A 216 65.78 -13.13 24.50
N ASN A 217 65.34 -13.07 25.75
CA ASN A 217 64.22 -13.86 26.26
C ASN A 217 63.09 -12.89 26.61
N THR A 218 62.06 -12.87 25.76
CA THR A 218 60.84 -12.08 25.92
C THR A 218 59.86 -12.67 26.94
N GLU A 219 60.36 -13.39 27.95
CA GLU A 219 59.60 -13.82 29.11
C GLU A 219 60.39 -13.43 30.36
N PHE A 220 60.06 -12.28 30.94
CA PHE A 220 60.74 -11.79 32.14
C PHE A 220 60.38 -12.62 33.38
N ILE A 221 59.22 -13.29 33.38
CA ILE A 221 58.77 -14.21 34.44
C ILE A 221 57.92 -15.33 33.81
N LYS A 222 58.36 -16.58 33.99
CA LYS A 222 57.56 -17.79 33.74
C LYS A 222 57.29 -18.47 35.09
N ILE A 223 56.03 -18.49 35.52
CA ILE A 223 55.61 -19.17 36.76
C ILE A 223 55.11 -20.56 36.36
N GLU A 224 55.97 -21.57 36.44
CA GLU A 224 55.62 -22.95 36.10
C GLU A 224 54.79 -23.62 37.21
N GLU A 225 55.02 -23.25 38.47
CA GLU A 225 54.26 -23.76 39.62
C GLU A 225 54.20 -22.70 40.73
N ILE A 226 52.98 -22.26 41.07
CA ILE A 226 52.75 -21.43 42.26
C ILE A 226 52.79 -22.39 43.45
N THR A 227 53.90 -22.41 44.19
CA THR A 227 53.99 -23.23 45.40
C THR A 227 52.93 -22.81 46.42
N ASN A 228 52.57 -23.69 47.37
CA ASN A 228 51.64 -23.39 48.47
C ASN A 228 52.07 -22.18 49.34
N GLN A 229 53.26 -21.62 49.12
CA GLN A 229 53.78 -20.46 49.85
C GLN A 229 53.32 -19.13 49.24
N ILE A 230 53.02 -19.08 47.94
CA ILE A 230 52.49 -17.87 47.29
C ILE A 230 50.97 -17.87 47.46
N LYS A 231 50.49 -17.11 48.45
CA LYS A 231 49.06 -17.02 48.77
C LYS A 231 48.29 -16.07 47.85
N ARG A 232 48.96 -15.04 47.31
CA ARG A 232 48.35 -13.97 46.50
C ARG A 232 49.35 -13.44 45.47
N LEU A 233 48.87 -13.14 44.27
CA LEU A 233 49.62 -12.47 43.21
C LEU A 233 48.85 -11.20 42.81
N HIS A 234 49.46 -10.03 43.01
CA HIS A 234 48.90 -8.76 42.59
C HIS A 234 49.59 -8.32 41.31
N VAL A 235 48.83 -8.17 40.22
CA VAL A 235 49.36 -7.71 38.92
C VAL A 235 48.81 -6.31 38.65
N PHE A 236 49.70 -5.33 38.55
CA PHE A 236 49.34 -3.97 38.16
C PHE A 236 49.40 -3.87 36.63
N GLY A 237 48.25 -4.03 35.97
CA GLY A 237 48.15 -3.96 34.51
C GLY A 237 46.98 -4.75 33.94
N GLU A 238 47.02 -4.97 32.62
CA GLU A 238 46.07 -5.84 31.92
C GLU A 238 46.64 -7.26 31.84
N ILE A 239 45.83 -8.27 32.17
CA ILE A 239 46.20 -9.69 32.06
C ILE A 239 45.56 -10.25 30.79
N LEU A 240 46.38 -10.70 29.84
CA LEU A 240 45.93 -11.45 28.67
C LEU A 240 45.99 -12.95 28.97
N ALA A 241 44.84 -13.63 29.04
CA ALA A 241 44.77 -15.07 29.27
C ALA A 241 44.26 -15.78 28.00
N GLU A 242 45.15 -16.45 27.26
CA GLU A 242 44.80 -17.12 25.99
C GLU A 242 43.72 -18.21 26.15
N ASN A 243 43.77 -18.93 27.27
CA ASN A 243 42.86 -20.06 27.57
C ASN A 243 41.85 -19.76 28.69
N GLY A 244 41.73 -18.48 29.10
CA GLY A 244 40.83 -18.04 30.16
C GLY A 244 41.26 -18.41 31.59
N TYR A 245 40.34 -18.23 32.55
CA TYR A 245 40.57 -18.47 33.98
C TYR A 245 39.83 -19.73 34.44
N LEU A 246 40.57 -20.71 34.97
CA LEU A 246 39.99 -21.87 35.64
C LEU A 246 39.85 -21.58 37.14
N VAL A 247 38.61 -21.58 37.64
CA VAL A 247 38.32 -21.42 39.07
C VAL A 247 37.99 -22.79 39.66
N ARG A 248 38.66 -23.16 40.75
CA ARG A 248 38.38 -24.41 41.46
C ARG A 248 36.93 -24.40 41.98
N SER A 249 36.10 -25.29 41.45
CA SER A 249 34.65 -25.30 41.74
C SER A 249 34.10 -26.64 42.24
N ASP A 250 34.95 -27.63 42.52
CA ASP A 250 34.57 -28.96 43.02
C ASP A 250 33.78 -28.83 44.34
N ALA A 251 32.68 -29.60 44.47
CA ALA A 251 31.84 -29.60 45.66
C ALA A 251 32.63 -29.92 46.94
N ARG A 252 33.68 -30.77 46.87
CA ARG A 252 34.56 -31.09 48.01
C ARG A 252 35.41 -29.92 48.48
N SER A 253 35.57 -28.88 47.65
CA SER A 253 36.29 -27.66 48.00
C SER A 253 35.37 -26.53 48.50
N LYS A 254 34.08 -26.80 48.68
CA LYS A 254 33.07 -25.82 49.11
C LYS A 254 32.34 -26.35 50.35
N THR A 255 31.99 -25.45 51.26
CA THR A 255 31.06 -25.71 52.37
C THR A 255 29.91 -24.72 52.29
N ASP A 256 28.85 -24.93 53.07
CA ASP A 256 27.75 -23.96 53.23
C ASP A 256 27.09 -23.52 51.91
N ILE A 257 26.87 -24.47 50.99
CA ILE A 257 26.29 -24.21 49.67
C ILE A 257 24.81 -23.87 49.82
N GLN A 258 24.45 -22.62 49.50
CA GLN A 258 23.08 -22.10 49.52
C GLN A 258 22.66 -21.58 48.14
N THR A 259 21.35 -21.55 47.89
CA THR A 259 20.78 -20.93 46.68
C THR A 259 20.84 -19.42 46.78
N ILE A 260 21.11 -18.74 45.66
CA ILE A 260 21.11 -17.27 45.61
C ILE A 260 19.65 -16.81 45.57
N GLU A 261 19.20 -16.20 46.65
CA GLU A 261 17.86 -15.62 46.74
C GLU A 261 17.84 -14.16 46.28
N ASN A 262 16.68 -13.67 45.85
CA ASN A 262 16.46 -12.28 45.42
C ASN A 262 17.39 -11.76 44.31
N ALA A 263 18.01 -12.66 43.54
CA ALA A 263 19.00 -12.32 42.53
C ALA A 263 18.48 -11.31 41.49
N LEU A 264 17.22 -11.43 41.06
CA LEU A 264 16.59 -10.50 40.12
C LEU A 264 16.56 -9.06 40.66
N ASN A 265 16.14 -8.87 41.91
CA ASN A 265 16.06 -7.55 42.54
C ASN A 265 17.46 -6.95 42.76
N SER A 266 18.43 -7.77 43.16
CA SER A 266 19.82 -7.35 43.29
C SER A 266 20.39 -6.89 41.96
N ILE A 267 20.19 -7.64 40.87
CA ILE A 267 20.65 -7.25 39.52
C ILE A 267 19.96 -5.99 39.02
N LEU A 268 18.64 -5.86 39.22
CA LEU A 268 17.88 -4.67 38.82
C LEU A 268 18.30 -3.39 39.56
N SER A 269 18.85 -3.54 40.76
CA SER A 269 19.34 -2.41 41.58
C SER A 269 20.74 -1.95 41.17
N LEU A 270 21.52 -2.80 40.48
CA LEU A 270 22.86 -2.47 40.03
C LEU A 270 22.83 -1.55 38.79
N VAL A 271 23.69 -0.54 38.79
CA VAL A 271 23.77 0.44 37.69
C VAL A 271 25.12 0.35 37.00
N GLY A 272 25.11 0.00 35.71
CA GLY A 272 26.31 0.08 34.87
C GLY A 272 26.74 1.54 34.65
N LYS A 273 28.03 1.82 34.83
CA LYS A 273 28.62 3.15 34.69
C LYS A 273 29.66 3.20 33.59
N LYS A 274 29.73 4.34 32.92
CA LYS A 274 30.83 4.73 32.03
C LYS A 274 31.77 5.64 32.80
N TYR A 275 33.06 5.34 32.84
CA TYR A 275 34.04 6.12 33.60
C TYR A 275 35.41 6.13 32.91
N SER A 276 36.29 7.04 33.33
CA SER A 276 37.73 7.02 33.00
C SER A 276 38.51 7.01 34.32
N TYR A 277 39.66 6.34 34.35
CA TYR A 277 40.52 6.42 35.53
C TYR A 277 41.20 7.79 35.63
N LYS A 278 41.49 8.27 36.84
CA LYS A 278 42.11 9.59 37.05
C LYS A 278 43.50 9.71 36.41
N ASN A 279 44.24 8.60 36.35
CA ASN A 279 45.54 8.50 35.68
C ASN A 279 45.44 8.30 34.16
N GLU A 280 44.26 7.95 33.63
CA GLU A 280 44.00 7.72 32.20
C GLU A 280 42.66 8.36 31.77
N PRO A 281 42.52 9.71 31.83
CA PRO A 281 41.24 10.38 31.56
C PRO A 281 40.70 10.14 30.15
N ASN A 282 41.60 9.85 29.19
CA ASN A 282 41.28 9.66 27.79
C ASN A 282 40.81 8.24 27.44
N LYS A 283 40.90 7.26 28.36
CA LYS A 283 40.46 5.88 28.13
C LYS A 283 39.14 5.60 28.85
N ILE A 284 38.06 5.63 28.08
CA ILE A 284 36.72 5.29 28.56
C ILE A 284 36.63 3.79 28.85
N LYS A 285 36.13 3.44 30.03
CA LYS A 285 35.79 2.08 30.45
C LYS A 285 34.34 2.00 30.92
N TYR A 286 33.83 0.77 30.97
CA TYR A 286 32.48 0.44 31.44
C TYR A 286 32.58 -0.56 32.57
N GLY A 287 31.75 -0.39 33.60
CA GLY A 287 31.78 -1.26 34.77
C GLY A 287 30.84 -0.78 35.86
N PHE A 288 31.25 -0.96 37.11
CA PHE A 288 30.46 -0.59 38.28
C PHE A 288 31.32 0.27 39.23
N ILE A 289 30.66 1.04 40.07
CA ILE A 289 31.31 1.71 41.20
C ILE A 289 31.26 0.74 42.38
N ALA A 290 32.43 0.40 42.95
CA ALA A 290 32.53 -0.61 44.00
C ALA A 290 31.66 -0.30 45.23
N GLN A 291 31.53 0.98 45.59
CA GLN A 291 30.68 1.43 46.70
C GLN A 291 29.20 1.16 46.43
N GLU A 292 28.71 1.42 45.22
CA GLU A 292 27.32 1.14 44.84
C GLU A 292 27.05 -0.38 44.82
N VAL A 293 28.03 -1.18 44.38
CA VAL A 293 27.92 -2.64 44.45
C VAL A 293 27.91 -3.12 45.90
N GLN A 294 28.73 -2.53 46.77
CA GLN A 294 28.85 -2.92 48.17
C GLN A 294 27.54 -2.75 48.94
N GLU A 295 26.74 -1.72 48.61
CA GLU A 295 25.42 -1.49 49.22
C GLU A 295 24.40 -2.58 48.86
N ILE A 296 24.55 -3.22 47.69
CA ILE A 296 23.58 -4.19 47.15
C ILE A 296 24.05 -5.64 47.35
N ILE A 297 25.30 -5.93 47.00
CA ILE A 297 25.94 -7.25 47.11
C ILE A 297 27.35 -7.08 47.73
N PRO A 298 27.44 -6.94 49.06
CA PRO A 298 28.70 -6.64 49.75
C PRO A 298 29.76 -7.73 49.54
N ASP A 299 29.35 -8.99 49.39
CA ASP A 299 30.25 -10.14 49.25
C ASP A 299 31.08 -10.12 47.95
N LEU A 300 30.66 -9.33 46.95
CA LEU A 300 31.40 -9.16 45.70
C LEU A 300 32.41 -8.01 45.75
N VAL A 301 32.57 -7.33 46.90
CA VAL A 301 33.51 -6.21 47.03
C VAL A 301 34.61 -6.56 48.01
N GLN A 302 35.85 -6.51 47.54
CA GLN A 302 37.04 -6.73 48.35
C GLN A 302 37.74 -5.42 48.67
N LYS A 303 38.27 -5.33 49.89
CA LYS A 303 39.06 -4.18 50.36
C LYS A 303 40.51 -4.60 50.51
N ASP A 304 41.42 -3.84 49.90
CA ASP A 304 42.88 -4.07 50.02
C ASP A 304 43.46 -3.44 51.31
N GLU A 305 44.74 -3.72 51.58
CA GLU A 305 45.48 -3.20 52.75
C GLU A 305 45.58 -1.67 52.75
N THR A 306 45.55 -1.06 51.57
CA THR A 306 45.54 0.40 51.35
C THR A 306 44.13 1.01 51.35
N SER A 307 43.10 0.24 51.72
CA SER A 307 41.69 0.63 51.75
C SER A 307 41.02 0.96 50.40
N ASN A 308 41.58 0.53 49.28
CA ASN A 308 40.88 0.58 47.99
C ASN A 308 39.89 -0.58 47.86
N LEU A 309 38.80 -0.34 47.13
CA LEU A 309 37.75 -1.33 46.87
C LEU A 309 37.86 -1.87 45.44
N SER A 310 37.72 -3.18 45.31
CA SER A 310 37.68 -3.90 44.03
C SER A 310 36.45 -4.78 43.94
N VAL A 311 35.90 -4.97 42.73
CA VAL A 311 34.68 -5.77 42.50
C VAL A 311 35.02 -7.11 41.86
N ASP A 312 34.46 -8.20 42.40
CA ASP A 312 34.48 -9.53 41.77
C ASP A 312 33.39 -9.63 40.69
N TYR A 313 33.80 -9.37 39.45
CA TYR A 313 32.92 -9.49 38.28
C TYR A 313 32.51 -10.93 37.96
N LEU A 314 33.33 -11.94 38.32
CA LEU A 314 33.00 -13.34 38.05
C LEU A 314 31.89 -13.83 38.99
N GLY A 315 31.91 -13.36 40.24
CA GLY A 315 30.86 -13.64 41.23
C GLY A 315 29.48 -13.06 40.86
N LEU A 316 29.40 -12.11 39.92
CA LEU A 316 28.13 -11.57 39.43
C LEU A 316 27.39 -12.55 38.49
N ILE A 317 28.11 -13.46 37.82
CA ILE A 317 27.54 -14.37 36.82
C ILE A 317 26.44 -15.28 37.43
N PRO A 318 26.66 -15.94 38.59
CA PRO A 318 25.60 -16.71 39.26
C PRO A 318 24.33 -15.89 39.57
N TYR A 319 24.47 -14.63 39.99
CA TYR A 319 23.32 -13.74 40.24
C TYR A 319 22.52 -13.49 38.94
N ILE A 320 23.20 -13.25 37.82
CA ILE A 320 22.54 -13.04 36.51
C ILE A 320 21.78 -14.32 36.08
N ILE A 321 22.35 -15.50 36.32
CA ILE A 321 21.70 -16.78 35.98
C ILE A 321 20.41 -16.97 36.78
N GLU A 322 20.45 -16.77 38.11
CA GLU A 322 19.26 -16.92 38.94
C GLU A 322 18.20 -15.83 38.65
N ALA A 323 18.63 -14.60 38.34
CA ALA A 323 17.74 -13.55 37.86
C ALA A 323 17.00 -13.95 36.56
N LEU A 324 17.72 -14.54 35.60
CA LEU A 324 17.13 -15.00 34.34
C LEU A 324 16.13 -16.15 34.54
N LYS A 325 16.42 -17.09 35.44
CA LYS A 325 15.48 -18.17 35.81
C LYS A 325 14.20 -17.60 36.42
N SER A 326 14.33 -16.64 37.35
CA SER A 326 13.18 -15.96 37.95
C SER A 326 12.31 -15.24 36.90
N ILE A 327 12.93 -14.57 35.91
CA ILE A 327 12.19 -13.95 34.79
C ILE A 327 11.45 -15.01 33.97
N HIS A 328 12.09 -16.15 33.68
CA HIS A 328 11.45 -17.23 32.93
C HIS A 328 10.23 -17.78 33.67
N ASP A 329 10.34 -18.07 34.96
CA ASP A 329 9.25 -18.61 35.78
C ASP A 329 8.08 -17.62 35.88
N ASN A 330 8.36 -16.32 35.99
CA ASN A 330 7.34 -15.26 35.95
C ASN A 330 6.62 -15.22 34.60
N SER A 331 7.33 -15.40 33.48
CA SER A 331 6.70 -15.42 32.16
C SER A 331 5.79 -16.64 31.94
N VAL A 332 6.21 -17.82 32.43
CA VAL A 332 5.47 -19.07 32.31
C VAL A 332 4.21 -19.03 33.18
N SER A 333 4.33 -18.55 34.42
CA SER A 333 3.19 -18.41 35.34
C SER A 333 2.14 -17.44 34.78
N LEU A 334 2.55 -16.26 34.30
CA LEU A 334 1.64 -15.30 33.65
C LEU A 334 0.90 -15.90 32.46
N GLN A 335 1.61 -16.62 31.59
CA GLN A 335 1.00 -17.27 30.43
C GLN A 335 -0.03 -18.35 30.83
N SER A 336 0.25 -19.08 31.92
CA SER A 336 -0.66 -20.09 32.45
C SER A 336 -1.95 -19.47 33.02
N SER A 337 -1.85 -18.36 33.74
CA SER A 337 -3.00 -17.64 34.31
C SER A 337 -3.89 -17.04 33.22
N SER A 338 -3.32 -16.36 32.22
CA SER A 338 -4.11 -15.84 31.09
C SER A 338 -4.80 -16.95 30.29
N ARG A 339 -4.16 -18.13 30.19
CA ARG A 339 -4.76 -19.29 29.52
C ARG A 339 -5.93 -19.86 30.32
N GLN A 340 -5.83 -19.90 31.66
CA GLN A 340 -6.93 -20.31 32.53
C GLN A 340 -8.11 -19.34 32.44
N GLU A 341 -7.84 -18.04 32.47
CA GLU A 341 -8.86 -17.00 32.32
C GLU A 341 -9.59 -17.13 30.98
N TYR A 342 -8.85 -17.36 29.88
CA TYR A 342 -9.46 -17.60 28.57
C TYR A 342 -10.34 -18.85 28.54
N ILE A 343 -9.91 -19.94 29.19
CA ILE A 343 -10.71 -21.17 29.28
C ILE A 343 -11.97 -20.94 30.11
N GLU A 344 -11.87 -20.25 31.24
CA GLU A 344 -13.02 -19.94 32.09
C GLU A 344 -14.02 -19.02 31.37
N LEU A 345 -13.52 -18.00 30.67
CA LEU A 345 -14.34 -17.11 29.85
C LEU A 345 -15.03 -17.89 28.72
N SER A 346 -14.31 -18.79 28.04
CA SER A 346 -14.90 -19.62 26.99
C SER A 346 -16.03 -20.51 27.52
N LYS A 347 -15.87 -21.06 28.74
CA LYS A 347 -16.89 -21.87 29.40
C LYS A 347 -18.11 -21.05 29.80
N LYS A 348 -17.92 -19.82 30.30
CA LYS A 348 -19.02 -18.88 30.59
C LYS A 348 -19.77 -18.50 29.32
N VAL A 349 -19.07 -18.24 28.23
CA VAL A 349 -19.70 -17.95 26.92
C VAL A 349 -20.51 -19.15 26.43
N GLU A 350 -19.99 -20.36 26.54
CA GLU A 350 -20.70 -21.57 26.13
C GLU A 350 -21.95 -21.83 26.99
N ASP A 351 -21.87 -21.61 28.30
CA ASP A 351 -23.02 -21.74 29.21
C ASP A 351 -24.12 -20.71 28.90
N VAL A 352 -23.75 -19.44 28.69
CA VAL A 352 -24.68 -18.38 28.29
C VAL A 352 -25.32 -18.69 26.93
N VAL A 353 -24.55 -19.17 25.96
CA VAL A 353 -25.10 -19.58 24.66
C VAL A 353 -26.09 -20.74 24.83
N SER A 354 -25.80 -21.69 25.71
CA SER A 354 -26.71 -22.82 25.98
C SER A 354 -28.02 -22.37 26.64
N GLN A 355 -27.96 -21.42 27.57
CA GLN A 355 -29.13 -20.84 28.22
C GLN A 355 -29.98 -20.04 27.23
N LEU A 356 -29.33 -19.25 26.36
CA LEU A 356 -30.01 -18.52 25.29
C LEU A 356 -30.67 -19.47 24.28
N GLN A 357 -30.01 -20.58 23.93
CA GLN A 357 -30.60 -21.60 23.06
C GLN A 357 -31.87 -22.20 23.66
N LYS A 358 -31.88 -22.53 24.96
CA LYS A 358 -33.08 -23.02 25.65
C LYS A 358 -34.22 -22.00 25.65
N LEU A 359 -33.93 -20.73 25.97
CA LEU A 359 -34.92 -19.65 25.92
C LEU A 359 -35.45 -19.38 24.49
N MET A 360 -34.62 -19.59 23.47
CA MET A 360 -35.03 -19.47 22.07
C MET A 360 -35.90 -20.64 21.60
N GLU A 361 -35.62 -21.85 22.10
CA GLU A 361 -36.41 -23.06 21.82
C GLU A 361 -37.79 -22.98 22.48
N GLU A 362 -37.87 -22.45 23.70
CA GLU A 362 -39.14 -22.11 24.37
C GLU A 362 -39.96 -21.05 23.60
N ASN A 363 -39.30 -20.10 22.93
CA ASN A 363 -39.96 -19.00 22.21
C ASN A 363 -40.14 -19.21 20.69
N LYS A 364 -39.81 -20.40 20.13
CA LYS A 364 -39.99 -20.73 18.69
C LYS A 364 -39.40 -19.70 17.71
N GLN A 365 -38.32 -19.00 18.08
CA GLN A 365 -37.71 -17.98 17.22
C GLN A 365 -36.30 -18.39 16.81
N TYR A 366 -36.18 -19.07 15.67
CA TYR A 366 -34.90 -19.55 15.14
C TYR A 366 -34.05 -18.38 14.59
N ILE A 367 -32.99 -18.00 15.30
CA ILE A 367 -31.88 -17.20 14.75
C ILE A 367 -30.76 -18.17 14.35
N PHE A 368 -30.58 -18.36 13.06
CA PHE A 368 -29.50 -19.18 12.52
C PHE A 368 -28.21 -18.37 12.46
N LEU A 369 -27.30 -18.58 13.42
CA LEU A 369 -25.91 -18.12 13.31
C LEU A 369 -25.14 -19.06 12.37
N GLU A 370 -25.27 -18.83 11.07
CA GLU A 370 -24.43 -19.50 10.08
C GLU A 370 -23.07 -18.81 10.00
N LYS A 371 -22.03 -19.57 10.34
CA LYS A 371 -20.64 -19.24 10.09
C LYS A 371 -20.42 -18.98 8.59
N SER A 372 -20.31 -17.70 8.22
CA SER A 372 -19.84 -17.14 6.95
C SER A 372 -19.41 -18.19 5.91
N SER A 373 -20.37 -18.65 5.09
CA SER A 373 -20.04 -19.37 3.87
C SER A 373 -19.34 -18.39 2.92
N ARG A 374 -18.08 -18.71 2.58
CA ARG A 374 -17.36 -18.09 1.46
C ARG A 374 -18.14 -18.39 0.19
N VAL A 375 -19.04 -17.50 -0.20
CA VAL A 375 -19.65 -17.51 -1.52
C VAL A 375 -18.90 -16.47 -2.34
N PHE A 376 -18.31 -16.92 -3.45
CA PHE A 376 -17.51 -16.18 -4.44
C PHE A 376 -16.11 -15.70 -4.01
N GLY A 377 -15.13 -16.60 -4.19
CA GLY A 377 -13.70 -16.33 -4.00
C GLY A 377 -13.02 -15.51 -5.10
N PHE A 378 -13.66 -14.45 -5.61
CA PHE A 378 -12.98 -13.53 -6.56
C PHE A 378 -12.95 -12.06 -6.15
N PHE A 379 -13.86 -11.59 -5.28
CA PHE A 379 -13.80 -10.24 -4.73
C PHE A 379 -14.32 -10.23 -3.30
N PRO A 380 -13.56 -9.71 -2.31
CA PRO A 380 -14.14 -9.41 -1.01
C PRO A 380 -15.20 -8.30 -1.21
N LEU A 381 -16.47 -8.68 -1.16
CA LEU A 381 -17.65 -7.85 -1.37
C LEU A 381 -17.76 -6.62 -0.45
N GLU A 382 -16.85 -6.46 0.50
CA GLU A 382 -16.70 -5.28 1.36
C GLU A 382 -16.04 -4.09 0.64
N PHE A 383 -15.60 -4.27 -0.61
CA PHE A 383 -14.94 -3.23 -1.40
C PHE A 383 -15.83 -2.05 -1.82
N PHE A 384 -17.15 -2.25 -1.90
CA PHE A 384 -18.11 -1.23 -2.37
C PHE A 384 -18.57 -0.26 -1.27
N GLY A 385 -18.21 -0.51 -0.01
CA GLY A 385 -18.58 0.35 1.11
C GLY A 385 -19.73 -0.17 1.97
N PRO A 386 -20.27 0.69 2.85
CA PRO A 386 -21.39 0.35 3.73
C PRO A 386 -22.60 -0.14 2.92
N PRO A 387 -23.27 -1.25 3.32
CA PRO A 387 -24.37 -1.83 2.55
C PRO A 387 -25.51 -0.85 2.23
N ILE A 388 -25.78 0.10 3.14
CA ILE A 388 -26.82 1.12 2.96
C ILE A 388 -26.49 2.11 1.82
N MET A 389 -25.21 2.45 1.65
CA MET A 389 -24.74 3.32 0.58
C MET A 389 -24.77 2.58 -0.77
N VAL A 390 -24.37 1.31 -0.78
CA VAL A 390 -24.46 0.47 -1.99
C VAL A 390 -25.91 0.33 -2.44
N LEU A 391 -26.85 0.14 -1.50
CA LEU A 391 -28.29 0.10 -1.79
C LEU A 391 -28.79 1.42 -2.41
N PHE A 392 -28.46 2.56 -1.81
CA PHE A 392 -28.84 3.88 -2.32
C PHE A 392 -28.29 4.12 -3.74
N MET A 393 -27.03 3.75 -3.97
CA MET A 393 -26.40 3.88 -5.29
C MET A 393 -27.02 2.93 -6.32
N ALA A 394 -27.32 1.68 -5.97
CA ALA A 394 -27.97 0.75 -6.89
C ALA A 394 -29.35 1.25 -7.32
N ILE A 395 -30.14 1.79 -6.39
CA ILE A 395 -31.45 2.40 -6.69
C ILE A 395 -31.26 3.58 -7.65
N SER A 396 -30.30 4.47 -7.35
CA SER A 396 -30.01 5.64 -8.18
C SER A 396 -29.59 5.26 -9.60
N PHE A 397 -28.65 4.32 -9.74
CA PHE A 397 -28.19 3.81 -11.04
C PHE A 397 -29.30 3.09 -11.81
N THR A 398 -30.22 2.40 -11.12
CA THR A 398 -31.40 1.79 -11.75
C THR A 398 -32.33 2.85 -12.34
N ILE A 399 -32.59 3.93 -11.60
CA ILE A 399 -33.38 5.07 -12.08
C ILE A 399 -32.71 5.69 -13.31
N PHE A 400 -31.39 5.95 -13.26
CA PHE A 400 -30.66 6.47 -14.41
C PHE A 400 -30.67 5.51 -15.61
N SER A 401 -30.53 4.20 -15.40
CA SER A 401 -30.57 3.21 -16.47
C SER A 401 -31.91 3.20 -17.19
N ILE A 402 -33.01 3.52 -16.50
CA ILE A 402 -34.35 3.60 -17.09
C ILE A 402 -34.54 4.94 -17.79
N ILE A 403 -34.13 6.06 -17.17
CA ILE A 403 -34.38 7.42 -17.67
C ILE A 403 -33.49 7.78 -18.87
N LEU A 404 -32.20 7.41 -18.82
CA LEU A 404 -31.20 7.79 -19.83
C LEU A 404 -31.60 7.47 -21.28
N PRO A 405 -32.14 6.28 -21.62
CA PRO A 405 -32.55 5.99 -23.00
C PRO A 405 -33.74 6.82 -23.47
N PHE A 406 -34.58 7.36 -22.58
CA PHE A 406 -35.68 8.25 -22.97
C PHE A 406 -35.22 9.70 -23.19
N ILE A 407 -34.31 10.20 -22.35
CA ILE A 407 -33.80 11.57 -22.46
C ILE A 407 -32.74 11.68 -23.57
N LEU A 408 -31.81 10.72 -23.64
CA LEU A 408 -30.66 10.71 -24.54
C LEU A 408 -30.57 9.37 -25.30
N PRO A 409 -31.49 9.09 -26.24
CA PRO A 409 -31.64 7.78 -26.88
C PRO A 409 -30.43 7.31 -27.70
N TYR A 410 -29.57 8.25 -28.10
CA TYR A 410 -28.38 7.97 -28.93
C TYR A 410 -27.07 7.93 -28.11
N CYS A 411 -27.12 8.08 -26.79
CA CYS A 411 -25.95 7.98 -25.90
C CYS A 411 -25.65 6.52 -25.48
N TYR A 412 -25.40 5.65 -26.47
CA TYR A 412 -25.26 4.19 -26.25
C TYR A 412 -24.14 3.83 -25.27
N PHE A 413 -22.98 4.49 -25.34
CA PHE A 413 -21.85 4.21 -24.46
C PHE A 413 -22.17 4.49 -22.99
N SER A 414 -22.86 5.59 -22.70
CA SER A 414 -23.26 5.93 -21.33
C SER A 414 -24.32 4.97 -20.82
N PHE A 415 -25.27 4.58 -21.66
CA PHE A 415 -26.28 3.59 -21.32
C PHE A 415 -25.68 2.22 -20.96
N ILE A 416 -24.76 1.71 -21.77
CA ILE A 416 -24.11 0.42 -21.51
C ILE A 416 -23.37 0.44 -20.18
N ILE A 417 -22.59 1.49 -19.89
CA ILE A 417 -21.83 1.58 -18.63
C ILE A 417 -22.77 1.65 -17.44
N VAL A 418 -23.80 2.50 -17.48
CA VAL A 418 -24.77 2.61 -16.38
C VAL A 418 -25.46 1.26 -16.16
N LEU A 419 -25.86 0.55 -17.22
CA LEU A 419 -26.50 -0.76 -17.12
C LEU A 419 -25.56 -1.81 -16.49
N VAL A 420 -24.30 -1.87 -16.92
CA VAL A 420 -23.29 -2.79 -16.36
C VAL A 420 -23.04 -2.51 -14.88
N GLU A 421 -22.84 -1.25 -14.51
CA GLU A 421 -22.66 -0.84 -13.11
C GLU A 421 -23.90 -1.18 -12.27
N THR A 422 -25.10 -1.00 -12.82
CA THR A 422 -26.36 -1.36 -12.16
C THR A 422 -26.41 -2.87 -11.85
N ILE A 423 -26.04 -3.73 -12.81
CA ILE A 423 -25.98 -5.18 -12.62
C ILE A 423 -24.94 -5.54 -11.54
N ILE A 424 -23.76 -4.91 -11.57
CA ILE A 424 -22.71 -5.14 -10.58
C ILE A 424 -23.22 -4.76 -9.18
N LEU A 425 -23.79 -3.57 -9.00
CA LEU A 425 -24.30 -3.12 -7.70
C LEU A 425 -25.41 -4.02 -7.15
N TRP A 426 -26.36 -4.45 -7.99
CA TRP A 426 -27.39 -5.40 -7.58
C TRP A 426 -26.83 -6.79 -7.23
N SER A 427 -25.80 -7.26 -7.95
CA SER A 427 -25.11 -8.50 -7.60
C SER A 427 -24.46 -8.42 -6.20
N VAL A 428 -23.88 -7.26 -5.86
CA VAL A 428 -23.31 -6.98 -4.53
C VAL A 428 -24.40 -6.95 -3.45
N ILE A 429 -25.55 -6.33 -3.73
CA ILE A 429 -26.70 -6.30 -2.81
C ILE A 429 -27.23 -7.69 -2.56
N ILE A 430 -27.40 -8.51 -3.61
CA ILE A 430 -27.88 -9.89 -3.48
C ILE A 430 -26.92 -10.70 -2.59
N ALA A 431 -25.61 -10.53 -2.78
CA ALA A 431 -24.61 -11.16 -1.94
C ALA A 431 -24.61 -10.64 -0.49
N GLN A 432 -24.90 -9.35 -0.26
CA GLN A 432 -24.99 -8.74 1.07
C GLN A 432 -26.39 -8.77 1.72
N ARG A 433 -27.40 -9.40 1.09
CA ARG A 433 -28.82 -9.35 1.49
C ARG A 433 -29.08 -9.64 2.97
N LYS A 434 -28.36 -10.61 3.55
CA LYS A 434 -28.51 -10.99 4.97
C LYS A 434 -28.07 -9.82 5.90
N ARG A 435 -27.01 -9.11 5.52
CA ARG A 435 -26.44 -7.97 6.27
C ARG A 435 -27.36 -6.75 6.18
N ILE A 436 -27.95 -6.51 5.01
CA ILE A 436 -28.95 -5.44 4.78
C ILE A 436 -30.23 -5.70 5.59
N ASN A 437 -30.73 -6.94 5.61
CA ASN A 437 -31.93 -7.28 6.41
C ASN A 437 -31.71 -7.11 7.92
N MET A 438 -30.50 -7.38 8.41
CA MET A 438 -30.14 -7.11 9.81
C MET A 438 -30.09 -5.60 10.10
N LEU A 439 -29.61 -4.81 9.14
CA LEU A 439 -29.55 -3.35 9.17
C LEU A 439 -30.94 -2.70 9.36
N PHE A 440 -31.96 -3.21 8.64
CA PHE A 440 -33.34 -2.74 8.78
C PHE A 440 -33.99 -3.13 10.11
N LYS A 441 -33.52 -4.21 10.76
CA LYS A 441 -34.04 -4.66 12.06
C LYS A 441 -33.37 -3.94 13.25
N TYR A 442 -32.11 -3.52 13.10
CA TYR A 442 -31.34 -2.85 14.15
C TYR A 442 -30.53 -1.68 13.55
N PRO A 443 -31.00 -0.43 13.67
CA PRO A 443 -30.45 0.73 12.96
C PRO A 443 -29.16 1.32 13.56
N HIS A 444 -28.35 0.54 14.27
CA HIS A 444 -27.09 1.03 14.84
C HIS A 444 -25.89 0.63 13.97
N LEU A 445 -25.47 1.51 13.07
CA LEU A 445 -24.22 1.34 12.31
C LEU A 445 -23.25 2.50 12.49
N LYS A 446 -22.05 2.18 12.96
CA LYS A 446 -20.85 3.00 12.70
C LYS A 446 -20.42 2.77 11.25
N SER A 447 -20.65 3.78 10.41
CA SER A 447 -20.19 3.81 9.02
C SER A 447 -18.73 4.24 8.98
N HIS A 448 -17.81 3.28 8.86
CA HIS A 448 -16.41 3.56 8.59
C HIS A 448 -16.08 3.24 7.14
N TRP A 449 -15.63 4.25 6.41
CA TRP A 449 -15.13 4.12 5.05
C TRP A 449 -13.64 3.77 5.06
N SER A 450 -13.26 2.73 4.31
CA SER A 450 -11.86 2.44 4.05
C SER A 450 -11.34 3.30 2.90
N LEU A 451 -10.03 3.51 2.87
CA LEU A 451 -9.36 4.21 1.77
C LEU A 451 -9.64 3.55 0.41
N SER A 452 -9.65 2.22 0.34
CA SER A 452 -9.89 1.47 -0.89
C SER A 452 -11.29 1.68 -1.47
N GLN A 453 -12.30 1.88 -0.60
CA GLN A 453 -13.67 2.15 -1.02
C GLN A 453 -13.78 3.52 -1.71
N PHE A 454 -13.07 4.55 -1.20
CA PHE A 454 -13.05 5.86 -1.86
C PHE A 454 -12.46 5.81 -3.27
N PHE A 455 -11.32 5.13 -3.43
CA PHE A 455 -10.70 4.97 -4.76
C PHE A 455 -11.61 4.23 -5.74
N LEU A 456 -12.29 3.18 -5.29
CA LEU A 456 -13.22 2.43 -6.13
C LEU A 456 -14.35 3.33 -6.66
N TRP A 457 -14.97 4.12 -5.78
CA TRP A 457 -16.04 5.04 -6.20
C TRP A 457 -15.53 6.15 -7.11
N ILE A 458 -14.33 6.70 -6.86
CA ILE A 458 -13.70 7.67 -7.78
C ILE A 458 -13.55 7.07 -9.18
N ILE A 459 -13.11 5.81 -9.30
CA ILE A 459 -12.95 5.12 -10.58
C ILE A 459 -14.30 4.91 -11.28
N VAL A 460 -15.31 4.42 -10.55
CA VAL A 460 -16.66 4.17 -11.11
C VAL A 460 -17.25 5.46 -11.69
N PHE A 461 -17.21 6.56 -10.92
CA PHE A 461 -17.72 7.85 -11.38
C PHE A 461 -16.87 8.47 -12.49
N LEU A 462 -15.55 8.27 -12.49
CA LEU A 462 -14.67 8.70 -13.57
C LEU A 462 -15.02 8.01 -14.89
N LEU A 463 -15.24 6.70 -14.88
CA LEU A 463 -15.64 5.95 -16.08
C LEU A 463 -16.99 6.44 -16.63
N LEU A 464 -17.96 6.67 -15.73
CA LEU A 464 -19.25 7.23 -16.10
C LEU A 464 -19.10 8.63 -16.70
N HIS A 465 -18.28 9.49 -16.08
CA HIS A 465 -18.05 10.86 -16.54
C HIS A 465 -17.35 10.89 -17.90
N ILE A 466 -16.32 10.07 -18.12
CA ILE A 466 -15.64 9.96 -19.41
C ILE A 466 -16.62 9.53 -20.51
N SER A 467 -17.43 8.50 -20.25
CA SER A 467 -18.42 8.04 -21.21
C SER A 467 -19.45 9.11 -21.56
N PHE A 468 -19.92 9.86 -20.57
CA PHE A 468 -20.83 10.98 -20.79
C PHE A 468 -20.19 12.08 -21.64
N THR A 469 -18.93 12.44 -21.36
CA THR A 469 -18.21 13.48 -22.11
C THR A 469 -17.98 13.13 -23.57
N ILE A 470 -17.58 11.90 -23.85
CA ILE A 470 -17.37 11.42 -25.21
C ILE A 470 -18.69 11.36 -25.99
N SER A 471 -19.82 11.15 -25.30
CA SER A 471 -21.14 11.10 -25.93
C SER A 471 -21.70 12.50 -26.25
N LEU A 472 -21.31 13.54 -25.50
CA LEU A 472 -21.82 14.91 -25.66
C LEU A 472 -20.92 15.84 -26.49
N ILE A 473 -19.60 15.71 -26.37
CA ILE A 473 -18.65 16.61 -27.04
C ILE A 473 -18.16 15.92 -28.30
N LEU A 474 -18.47 16.50 -29.46
CA LEU A 474 -18.16 15.89 -30.74
C LEU A 474 -16.67 16.00 -31.13
N GLY A 475 -16.21 15.05 -31.94
CA GLY A 475 -14.87 15.02 -32.52
C GLY A 475 -13.75 14.71 -31.52
N TYR A 476 -12.57 15.28 -31.76
CA TYR A 476 -11.41 15.09 -30.87
C TYR A 476 -11.53 15.85 -29.55
N GLY A 477 -12.40 16.86 -29.49
CA GLY A 477 -12.68 17.64 -28.28
C GLY A 477 -13.12 16.77 -27.11
N GLY A 478 -13.98 15.77 -27.36
CA GLY A 478 -14.40 14.82 -26.33
C GLY A 478 -13.23 14.08 -25.70
N ILE A 479 -12.30 13.56 -26.52
CA ILE A 479 -11.13 12.81 -26.05
C ILE A 479 -10.17 13.70 -25.24
N ILE A 480 -9.92 14.92 -25.72
CA ILE A 480 -9.05 15.90 -25.05
C ILE A 480 -9.63 16.26 -23.68
N VAL A 481 -10.92 16.60 -23.65
CA VAL A 481 -11.62 16.98 -22.42
C VAL A 481 -11.72 15.81 -21.44
N SER A 482 -12.01 14.60 -21.90
CA SER A 482 -11.98 13.39 -21.06
C SER A 482 -10.60 13.15 -20.45
N SER A 483 -9.53 13.42 -21.20
CA SER A 483 -8.14 13.26 -20.73
C SER A 483 -7.79 14.29 -19.64
N ILE A 484 -8.29 15.53 -19.77
CA ILE A 484 -8.17 16.56 -18.73
C ILE A 484 -8.92 16.14 -17.46
N TYR A 485 -10.16 15.65 -17.60
CA TYR A 485 -10.92 15.16 -16.44
C TYR A 485 -10.26 13.96 -15.77
N PHE A 486 -9.69 13.03 -16.54
CA PHE A 486 -8.90 11.93 -15.98
C PHE A 486 -7.75 12.45 -15.08
N GLY A 487 -7.01 13.47 -15.53
CA GLY A 487 -5.99 14.12 -14.71
C GLY A 487 -6.53 14.76 -13.43
N ILE A 488 -7.69 15.43 -13.50
CA ILE A 488 -8.36 16.04 -12.34
C ILE A 488 -8.79 14.99 -11.32
N PHE A 489 -9.42 13.90 -11.77
CA PHE A 489 -9.83 12.80 -10.87
C PHE A 489 -8.64 12.03 -10.30
N LEU A 490 -7.54 11.90 -11.05
CA LEU A 490 -6.29 11.35 -10.53
C LEU A 490 -5.70 12.24 -9.43
N GLY A 491 -5.69 13.56 -9.64
CA GLY A 491 -5.26 14.54 -8.62
C GLY A 491 -6.13 14.49 -7.36
N LEU A 492 -7.45 14.39 -7.52
CA LEU A 492 -8.39 14.16 -6.41
C LEU A 492 -8.07 12.88 -5.63
N ALA A 493 -7.72 11.80 -6.33
CA ALA A 493 -7.41 10.52 -5.72
C ALA A 493 -6.13 10.60 -4.87
N VAL A 494 -5.11 11.33 -5.36
CA VAL A 494 -3.88 11.64 -4.61
C VAL A 494 -4.19 12.55 -3.40
N LEU A 495 -5.02 13.58 -3.58
CA LEU A 495 -5.42 14.46 -2.49
C LEU A 495 -6.19 13.70 -1.39
N ALA A 496 -7.09 12.79 -1.79
CA ALA A 496 -7.82 11.92 -0.87
C ALA A 496 -6.87 11.00 -0.08
N TYR A 497 -5.82 10.46 -0.73
CA TYR A 497 -4.77 9.69 -0.06
C TYR A 497 -4.05 10.50 1.02
N ILE A 498 -3.63 11.72 0.67
CA ILE A 498 -2.92 12.62 1.59
C ILE A 498 -3.81 12.98 2.80
N ILE A 499 -5.07 13.35 2.55
CA ILE A 499 -6.04 13.70 3.61
C ILE A 499 -6.32 12.49 4.50
N TYR A 500 -6.45 11.30 3.92
CA TYR A 500 -6.70 10.08 4.68
C TYR A 500 -5.53 9.74 5.62
N ASN A 501 -4.29 9.92 5.16
CA ASN A 501 -3.08 9.61 5.93
C ASN A 501 -2.65 10.73 6.90
N SER A 502 -3.20 11.94 6.76
CA SER A 502 -2.87 13.07 7.64
C SER A 502 -3.34 12.83 9.08
N SER A 503 -2.46 13.00 10.07
CA SER A 503 -2.81 12.89 11.50
C SER A 503 -3.60 14.10 12.02
N HIS A 504 -3.50 15.26 11.36
CA HIS A 504 -4.06 16.53 11.83
C HIS A 504 -5.54 16.75 11.45
N ILE A 505 -6.10 15.94 10.54
CA ILE A 505 -7.46 16.15 10.02
C ILE A 505 -8.45 15.24 10.74
N VAL A 506 -9.40 15.85 11.46
CA VAL A 506 -10.58 15.17 12.02
C VAL A 506 -11.67 15.12 10.94
N HIS A 507 -12.50 14.07 10.91
CA HIS A 507 -13.58 13.87 9.92
C HIS A 507 -13.13 13.70 8.45
N LYS A 508 -11.98 13.04 8.24
CA LYS A 508 -11.37 12.77 6.92
C LYS A 508 -12.35 12.30 5.84
N GLY A 509 -13.25 11.37 6.18
CA GLY A 509 -14.23 10.83 5.23
C GLY A 509 -15.20 11.88 4.67
N PHE A 510 -15.70 12.79 5.52
CA PHE A 510 -16.61 13.86 5.07
C PHE A 510 -15.91 14.85 4.14
N ILE A 511 -14.66 15.20 4.44
CA ILE A 511 -13.87 16.12 3.60
C ILE A 511 -13.60 15.48 2.23
N ILE A 512 -13.21 14.21 2.19
CA ILE A 512 -12.97 13.48 0.94
C ILE A 512 -14.24 13.42 0.09
N ILE A 513 -15.39 13.09 0.71
CA ILE A 513 -16.69 13.04 0.02
C ILE A 513 -17.07 14.43 -0.52
N GLY A 514 -16.92 15.48 0.29
CA GLY A 514 -17.23 16.85 -0.11
C GLY A 514 -16.39 17.34 -1.29
N LEU A 515 -15.07 17.11 -1.26
CA LEU A 515 -14.17 17.44 -2.35
C LEU A 515 -14.53 16.68 -3.64
N PHE A 516 -14.82 15.39 -3.52
CA PHE A 516 -15.23 14.56 -4.64
C PHE A 516 -16.53 15.07 -5.28
N ILE A 517 -17.57 15.34 -4.49
CA ILE A 517 -18.84 15.88 -4.98
C ILE A 517 -18.64 17.24 -5.64
N GLY A 518 -17.86 18.14 -5.02
CA GLY A 518 -17.60 19.48 -5.57
C GLY A 518 -16.93 19.44 -6.94
N VAL A 519 -15.90 18.62 -7.10
CA VAL A 519 -15.21 18.47 -8.40
C VAL A 519 -16.07 17.73 -9.43
N PHE A 520 -16.84 16.72 -9.03
CA PHE A 520 -17.78 16.05 -9.94
C PHE A 520 -18.82 17.03 -10.49
N VAL A 521 -19.40 17.89 -9.63
CA VAL A 521 -20.35 18.91 -10.07
C VAL A 521 -19.68 19.95 -10.98
N LEU A 522 -18.47 20.41 -10.64
CA LEU A 522 -17.74 21.39 -11.46
C LEU A 522 -17.42 20.84 -12.85
N THR A 523 -16.97 19.58 -12.92
CA THR A 523 -16.69 18.90 -14.19
C THR A 523 -17.97 18.71 -14.99
N LEU A 524 -19.08 18.29 -14.37
CA LEU A 524 -20.38 18.19 -15.02
C LEU A 524 -20.85 19.54 -15.61
N ILE A 525 -20.76 20.64 -14.85
CA ILE A 525 -21.10 21.98 -15.35
C ILE A 525 -20.24 22.35 -16.54
N SER A 526 -18.92 22.09 -16.47
CA SER A 526 -17.99 22.30 -17.58
C SER A 526 -18.40 21.49 -18.81
N THR A 527 -18.83 20.23 -18.66
CA THR A 527 -19.31 19.42 -19.81
C THR A 527 -20.56 19.99 -20.45
N ILE A 528 -21.50 20.50 -19.64
CA ILE A 528 -22.75 21.10 -20.14
C ILE A 528 -22.43 22.37 -20.93
N VAL A 529 -21.52 23.22 -20.43
CA VAL A 529 -21.08 24.42 -21.14
C VAL A 529 -20.42 24.06 -22.48
N LEU A 530 -19.51 23.07 -22.48
CA LEU A 530 -18.84 22.62 -23.70
C LEU A 530 -19.79 21.95 -24.69
N PHE A 531 -20.85 21.29 -24.20
CA PHE A 531 -21.90 20.71 -25.03
C PHE A 531 -22.64 21.79 -25.84
N TYR A 532 -22.94 22.96 -25.25
CA TYR A 532 -23.59 24.06 -25.97
C TYR A 532 -22.64 24.82 -26.89
N LEU A 533 -21.37 24.99 -26.50
CA LEU A 533 -20.41 25.77 -27.27
C LEU A 533 -19.78 25.00 -28.43
N GLN A 534 -19.60 23.68 -28.31
CA GLN A 534 -18.90 22.81 -29.27
C GLN A 534 -17.64 23.47 -29.90
N PRO A 535 -16.69 24.01 -29.11
CA PRO A 535 -15.61 24.85 -29.66
C PRO A 535 -14.57 24.07 -30.48
N PHE A 536 -14.57 22.75 -30.38
CA PHE A 536 -13.57 21.87 -30.99
C PHE A 536 -13.95 21.38 -32.38
N ILE A 537 -15.10 21.80 -32.90
CA ILE A 537 -15.57 21.39 -34.22
C ILE A 537 -15.66 22.59 -35.14
N SER A 538 -15.06 22.46 -36.32
CA SER A 538 -15.24 23.38 -37.43
C SER A 538 -15.77 22.57 -38.61
N LEU A 539 -16.95 22.94 -39.08
CA LEU A 539 -17.60 22.31 -40.22
C LEU A 539 -17.60 23.31 -41.38
N ASN A 540 -17.00 22.91 -42.50
CA ASN A 540 -16.89 23.77 -43.67
C ASN A 540 -17.56 23.13 -44.88
N ILE A 541 -17.95 23.97 -45.85
CA ILE A 541 -18.39 23.55 -47.17
C ILE A 541 -17.17 23.57 -48.10
N ARG A 542 -16.79 22.41 -48.64
CA ARG A 542 -15.61 22.28 -49.50
C ARG A 542 -15.85 22.95 -50.85
N GLY A 543 -14.85 23.71 -51.30
CA GLY A 543 -14.87 24.37 -52.61
C GLY A 543 -15.56 25.73 -52.63
N ILE A 544 -15.92 26.29 -51.47
CA ILE A 544 -16.49 27.64 -51.35
C ILE A 544 -15.75 28.36 -50.21
N ASP A 545 -15.29 29.58 -50.45
CA ASP A 545 -14.67 30.42 -49.42
C ASP A 545 -15.74 31.12 -48.57
N ASN A 546 -15.44 31.36 -47.30
CA ASN A 546 -16.33 32.11 -46.41
C ASN A 546 -16.25 33.63 -46.71
N PRO A 547 -17.37 34.35 -46.85
CA PRO A 547 -18.78 33.92 -46.76
C PRO A 547 -19.26 33.10 -47.97
N TYR A 548 -20.02 32.03 -47.72
CA TYR A 548 -20.45 31.11 -48.76
C TYR A 548 -21.52 31.73 -49.68
N HIS A 549 -21.15 32.03 -50.92
CA HIS A 549 -22.05 32.57 -51.94
C HIS A 549 -22.29 31.54 -53.06
N VAL A 550 -23.56 31.38 -53.46
CA VAL A 550 -23.96 30.48 -54.55
C VAL A 550 -24.80 31.24 -55.56
N ASN A 551 -24.24 31.39 -56.75
CA ASN A 551 -24.90 31.99 -57.90
C ASN A 551 -25.84 30.96 -58.56
N ILE A 552 -27.09 31.34 -58.79
CA ILE A 552 -28.12 30.46 -59.35
C ILE A 552 -28.54 30.94 -60.74
N TYR A 553 -28.30 30.08 -61.72
CA TYR A 553 -28.79 30.20 -63.08
C TYR A 553 -30.05 29.32 -63.21
N PRO A 554 -31.25 29.90 -63.47
CA PRO A 554 -32.47 29.11 -63.52
C PRO A 554 -32.42 28.05 -64.63
N LYS A 555 -32.98 26.88 -64.34
CA LYS A 555 -32.98 25.68 -65.20
C LYS A 555 -31.60 25.04 -65.41
N GLU A 556 -30.56 25.56 -64.78
CA GLU A 556 -29.24 24.95 -64.74
C GLU A 556 -28.99 24.27 -63.38
N PRO A 557 -28.25 23.15 -63.34
CA PRO A 557 -27.86 22.53 -62.08
C PRO A 557 -26.82 23.39 -61.36
N ILE A 558 -26.98 23.56 -60.05
CA ILE A 558 -25.94 24.20 -59.24
C ILE A 558 -24.69 23.31 -59.16
N ILE A 559 -23.52 23.93 -58.98
CA ILE A 559 -22.30 23.20 -58.64
C ILE A 559 -22.56 22.47 -57.31
N PRO A 560 -22.40 21.13 -57.25
CA PRO A 560 -22.69 20.37 -56.04
C PRO A 560 -21.86 20.86 -54.86
N MET A 561 -22.53 21.31 -53.80
CA MET A 561 -21.84 21.74 -52.59
C MET A 561 -21.52 20.53 -51.74
N VAL A 562 -20.24 20.30 -51.46
CA VAL A 562 -19.77 19.16 -50.68
C VAL A 562 -19.56 19.58 -49.23
N LEU A 563 -20.40 19.08 -48.32
CA LEU A 563 -20.28 19.35 -46.89
C LEU A 563 -19.22 18.44 -46.26
N SER A 564 -18.50 18.96 -45.26
CA SER A 564 -17.53 18.16 -44.49
C SER A 564 -18.19 16.95 -43.83
N SER A 565 -17.46 15.85 -43.67
CA SER A 565 -17.97 14.64 -43.02
C SER A 565 -18.27 14.87 -41.52
N PRO A 566 -19.32 14.22 -40.98
CA PRO A 566 -19.60 14.28 -39.54
C PRO A 566 -18.44 13.71 -38.71
N PRO A 567 -18.29 14.15 -37.45
CA PRO A 567 -17.29 13.61 -36.54
C PRO A 567 -17.61 12.16 -36.15
N TRP A 568 -16.59 11.41 -35.73
CA TRP A 568 -16.67 9.96 -35.48
C TRP A 568 -17.69 9.54 -34.41
N ASN A 569 -18.01 10.41 -33.46
CA ASN A 569 -19.01 10.19 -32.40
C ASN A 569 -20.36 10.87 -32.68
N CYS A 570 -20.62 11.31 -33.91
CA CYS A 570 -21.94 11.77 -34.35
C CYS A 570 -22.81 10.57 -34.74
N PHE A 571 -23.68 10.16 -33.83
CA PHE A 571 -24.63 9.07 -34.10
C PHE A 571 -25.85 9.59 -34.86
N SER A 572 -26.34 8.84 -35.84
CA SER A 572 -27.51 9.20 -36.66
C SER A 572 -27.46 10.65 -37.20
N PRO A 573 -26.42 11.02 -37.98
CA PRO A 573 -26.27 12.37 -38.53
C PRO A 573 -27.46 12.73 -39.43
N GLN A 574 -28.06 13.90 -39.20
CA GLN A 574 -29.08 14.48 -40.09
C GLN A 574 -28.69 15.92 -40.40
N ILE A 575 -28.73 16.32 -41.66
CA ILE A 575 -28.52 17.74 -42.01
C ILE A 575 -29.89 18.40 -42.17
N GLN A 576 -30.02 19.57 -41.57
CA GLN A 576 -31.21 20.39 -41.57
C GLN A 576 -30.82 21.82 -41.93
N SER A 577 -31.78 22.58 -42.42
CA SER A 577 -31.65 24.01 -42.68
C SER A 577 -32.66 24.78 -41.84
N ASP A 578 -32.33 26.02 -41.51
CA ASP A 578 -33.20 26.91 -40.72
C ASP A 578 -34.47 27.30 -41.47
N ILE A 579 -34.37 27.42 -42.80
CA ILE A 579 -35.45 27.71 -43.74
C ILE A 579 -35.50 26.58 -44.78
N PRO A 580 -36.69 26.17 -45.29
CA PRO A 580 -36.78 25.18 -46.36
C PRO A 580 -35.93 25.59 -47.57
N LEU A 581 -35.21 24.62 -48.16
CA LEU A 581 -34.41 24.88 -49.35
C LEU A 581 -35.29 25.39 -50.50
N PRO A 582 -34.81 26.36 -51.31
CA PRO A 582 -35.57 26.87 -52.42
C PRO A 582 -35.72 25.82 -53.52
N GLN A 583 -36.99 25.52 -53.88
CA GLN A 583 -37.39 24.69 -55.03
C GLN A 583 -36.75 23.28 -55.03
N ASN A 584 -36.48 22.67 -56.19
CA ASN A 584 -36.00 21.29 -56.35
C ASN A 584 -34.54 21.07 -55.90
N LEU A 585 -34.03 21.86 -54.95
CA LEU A 585 -32.78 21.59 -54.26
C LEU A 585 -33.00 20.48 -53.24
N THR A 586 -32.20 19.42 -53.36
CA THR A 586 -32.28 18.27 -52.47
C THR A 586 -30.98 18.13 -51.70
N LEU A 587 -31.12 17.84 -50.41
CA LEU A 587 -30.00 17.44 -49.58
C LEU A 587 -29.84 15.93 -49.66
N VAL A 588 -28.72 15.48 -50.23
CA VAL A 588 -28.43 14.06 -50.41
C VAL A 588 -27.47 13.62 -49.33
N MET A 589 -28.02 12.88 -48.36
CA MET A 589 -27.22 12.10 -47.43
C MET A 589 -26.83 10.77 -48.08
N PRO A 590 -25.58 10.33 -47.93
CA PRO A 590 -25.16 9.03 -48.44
C PRO A 590 -25.89 7.90 -47.72
N SER A 591 -26.54 7.01 -48.47
CA SER A 591 -27.23 5.83 -47.93
C SER A 591 -26.22 4.73 -47.60
N SER A 592 -25.86 4.65 -46.32
CA SER A 592 -25.43 3.48 -45.54
C SER A 592 -24.19 2.63 -45.95
N SER A 593 -23.54 2.14 -44.89
CA SER A 593 -22.68 0.94 -44.80
C SER A 593 -21.19 1.00 -45.19
N SER A 594 -20.64 2.13 -45.63
CA SER A 594 -19.18 2.31 -45.70
C SER A 594 -18.76 3.66 -45.10
N PRO A 595 -17.82 3.71 -44.13
CA PRO A 595 -17.48 4.95 -43.43
C PRO A 595 -16.83 6.06 -44.29
N ASN A 596 -16.51 5.79 -45.56
CA ASN A 596 -15.52 6.60 -46.29
C ASN A 596 -15.87 7.02 -47.74
N SER A 597 -17.04 6.75 -48.32
CA SER A 597 -17.17 6.88 -49.80
C SER A 597 -17.99 8.03 -50.36
N VAL A 598 -18.89 8.68 -49.61
CA VAL A 598 -19.69 9.78 -50.18
C VAL A 598 -19.90 10.86 -49.12
N LEU A 599 -19.42 12.07 -49.39
CA LEU A 599 -19.65 13.23 -48.53
C LEU A 599 -21.10 13.72 -48.72
N PRO A 600 -21.74 14.28 -47.68
CA PRO A 600 -23.04 14.90 -47.81
C PRO A 600 -22.99 16.02 -48.85
N THR A 601 -23.96 16.02 -49.78
CA THR A 601 -23.98 16.98 -50.89
C THR A 601 -25.33 17.65 -51.04
N ILE A 602 -25.31 18.95 -51.36
CA ILE A 602 -26.50 19.68 -51.79
C ILE A 602 -26.44 19.77 -53.32
N ARG A 603 -27.50 19.28 -53.98
CA ARG A 603 -27.61 19.28 -55.44
C ARG A 603 -29.06 19.43 -55.87
N GLY A 604 -29.27 19.99 -57.04
CA GLY A 604 -30.59 20.14 -57.64
C GLY A 604 -30.60 21.20 -58.72
N ILE A 605 -31.79 21.46 -59.24
CA ILE A 605 -32.05 22.46 -60.27
C ILE A 605 -33.05 23.44 -59.69
N VAL A 606 -32.76 24.73 -59.78
CA VAL A 606 -33.70 25.78 -59.39
C VAL A 606 -34.48 26.16 -60.65
N SER A 607 -35.77 25.83 -60.69
CA SER A 607 -36.65 25.97 -61.86
C SER A 607 -37.01 27.42 -62.18
N ASP A 608 -37.29 28.23 -61.15
CA ASP A 608 -37.76 29.60 -61.27
C ASP A 608 -36.84 30.60 -60.54
N ASP A 609 -36.97 31.87 -60.88
CA ASP A 609 -36.25 32.97 -60.25
C ASP A 609 -36.47 33.05 -58.73
N ILE A 610 -35.42 33.33 -57.97
CA ILE A 610 -35.46 33.39 -56.50
C ILE A 610 -35.00 34.76 -55.96
N SER A 611 -35.50 35.14 -54.79
CA SER A 611 -34.92 36.23 -54.00
C SER A 611 -33.66 35.76 -53.26
N THR A 612 -32.82 36.70 -52.85
CA THR A 612 -31.58 36.45 -52.14
C THR A 612 -31.93 35.88 -50.77
N THR A 613 -31.69 34.59 -50.59
CA THR A 613 -31.97 33.88 -49.35
C THR A 613 -30.66 33.45 -48.72
N THR A 614 -30.51 33.72 -47.43
CA THR A 614 -29.37 33.23 -46.65
C THR A 614 -29.90 32.12 -45.76
N ILE A 615 -29.33 30.93 -45.92
CA ILE A 615 -29.76 29.69 -45.25
C ILE A 615 -28.63 29.22 -44.37
N ASP A 616 -28.92 28.95 -43.10
CA ASP A 616 -27.98 28.34 -42.16
C ASP A 616 -28.13 26.83 -42.20
N PHE A 617 -27.07 26.13 -42.60
CA PHE A 617 -27.06 24.67 -42.63
C PHE A 617 -26.46 24.15 -41.33
N TYR A 618 -27.15 23.22 -40.69
CA TYR A 618 -26.67 22.58 -39.47
C TYR A 618 -26.80 21.07 -39.54
N ILE A 619 -25.84 20.38 -38.92
CA ILE A 619 -25.95 18.95 -38.64
C ILE A 619 -26.52 18.74 -37.25
N VAL A 620 -27.49 17.85 -37.17
CA VAL A 620 -28.05 17.31 -35.95
C VAL A 620 -27.45 15.92 -35.73
N CYS A 621 -26.60 15.83 -34.73
CA CYS A 621 -26.01 14.58 -34.25
C CYS A 621 -26.78 14.09 -33.03
N SER A 622 -26.97 12.78 -32.92
CA SER A 622 -27.63 12.15 -31.79
C SER A 622 -29.05 12.71 -31.50
N GLY A 623 -29.69 13.35 -32.49
CA GLY A 623 -31.02 13.97 -32.37
C GLY A 623 -31.07 15.31 -31.63
N PHE A 624 -30.05 15.70 -30.85
CA PHE A 624 -30.09 16.91 -30.00
C PHE A 624 -28.84 17.78 -30.06
N ILE A 625 -27.70 17.30 -30.58
CA ILE A 625 -26.48 18.11 -30.75
C ILE A 625 -26.56 18.82 -32.10
N LYS A 626 -26.68 20.15 -32.10
CA LYS A 626 -26.71 20.96 -33.32
C LYS A 626 -25.37 21.64 -33.55
N VAL A 627 -24.79 21.49 -34.74
CA VAL A 627 -23.55 22.16 -35.16
C VAL A 627 -23.75 22.79 -36.53
N SER A 628 -23.42 24.07 -36.69
CA SER A 628 -23.58 24.79 -37.98
C SER A 628 -22.39 24.53 -38.92
N TYR A 629 -22.68 24.33 -40.21
CA TYR A 629 -21.73 24.38 -41.33
C TYR A 629 -21.44 25.81 -41.80
N GLY A 630 -22.25 26.77 -41.36
CA GLY A 630 -22.22 28.17 -41.77
C GLY A 630 -23.41 28.58 -42.64
N LYS A 631 -23.48 29.89 -42.91
CA LYS A 631 -24.55 30.53 -43.67
C LYS A 631 -24.20 30.57 -45.15
N VAL A 632 -25.10 30.08 -45.99
CA VAL A 632 -24.98 30.09 -47.44
C VAL A 632 -25.99 31.05 -48.03
N THR A 633 -25.53 31.99 -48.84
CA THR A 633 -26.38 32.94 -49.54
C THR A 633 -26.61 32.50 -50.98
N PHE A 634 -27.85 32.13 -51.30
CA PHE A 634 -28.33 31.80 -52.64
C PHE A 634 -28.88 33.05 -53.31
N LYS A 635 -28.45 33.31 -54.56
CA LYS A 635 -28.81 34.53 -55.28
C LYS A 635 -28.96 34.27 -56.77
N SER A 636 -30.00 34.84 -57.38
CA SER A 636 -30.22 34.83 -58.83
C SER A 636 -30.32 36.27 -59.35
N CYS A 637 -29.45 36.65 -60.28
CA CYS A 637 -29.33 38.02 -60.76
C CYS A 637 -29.79 38.22 -62.21
N GLU A 638 -29.41 37.32 -63.12
CA GLU A 638 -29.58 37.52 -64.56
C GLU A 638 -31.05 37.52 -65.03
N THR A 639 -31.95 36.97 -64.23
CA THR A 639 -33.40 36.94 -64.45
C THR A 639 -34.11 38.26 -64.20
N LYS A 640 -33.49 39.20 -63.46
CA LYS A 640 -34.13 40.43 -63.04
C LYS A 640 -34.09 41.48 -64.16
N THR A 641 -35.26 41.86 -64.66
CA THR A 641 -35.41 42.81 -65.77
C THR A 641 -35.52 44.28 -65.34
N ASN A 642 -35.78 44.56 -64.06
CA ASN A 642 -35.98 45.91 -63.54
C ASN A 642 -34.85 46.31 -62.57
N GLN A 643 -34.42 47.57 -62.63
CA GLN A 643 -33.39 48.13 -61.74
C GLN A 643 -33.74 47.93 -60.25
N ASN A 644 -34.97 48.22 -59.85
CA ASN A 644 -35.40 48.06 -58.46
C ASN A 644 -35.40 46.60 -58.00
N THR A 645 -35.76 45.64 -58.86
CA THR A 645 -35.77 44.21 -58.49
C THR A 645 -34.36 43.62 -58.49
N CYS A 646 -33.45 44.16 -59.30
CA CYS A 646 -32.03 43.81 -59.30
C CYS A 646 -31.32 44.30 -58.03
N LEU A 647 -31.47 45.59 -57.70
CA LEU A 647 -30.83 46.21 -56.54
C LEU A 647 -31.38 45.68 -55.20
N THR A 648 -32.69 45.42 -55.11
CA THR A 648 -33.27 44.77 -53.91
C THR A 648 -32.78 43.34 -53.72
N ASN A 649 -32.37 42.66 -54.80
CA ASN A 649 -31.73 41.36 -54.75
C ASN A 649 -30.20 41.43 -54.56
N LYS A 650 -29.67 42.60 -54.16
CA LYS A 650 -28.24 42.87 -53.97
C LYS A 650 -27.37 42.59 -55.20
N CYS A 651 -27.94 42.53 -56.40
CA CYS A 651 -27.24 42.29 -57.66
C CYS A 651 -26.69 43.59 -58.26
N GLY A 652 -25.75 43.47 -59.19
CA GLY A 652 -25.25 44.61 -59.97
C GLY A 652 -26.19 44.96 -61.11
N TRP A 653 -26.51 46.23 -61.27
CA TRP A 653 -27.30 46.76 -62.38
C TRP A 653 -26.43 47.60 -63.31
N CYS A 654 -26.44 47.28 -64.62
CA CYS A 654 -25.80 48.08 -65.66
C CYS A 654 -26.81 49.04 -66.29
N SER A 655 -26.56 50.34 -66.19
CA SER A 655 -27.48 51.36 -66.70
C SER A 655 -27.52 51.45 -68.24
N ILE A 656 -26.41 51.16 -68.91
CA ILE A 656 -26.29 51.15 -70.40
C ILE A 656 -27.08 50.00 -71.00
N THR A 657 -26.78 48.77 -70.60
CA THR A 657 -27.35 47.56 -71.20
C THR A 657 -28.72 47.22 -70.61
N LYS A 658 -29.14 47.90 -69.54
CA LYS A 658 -30.35 47.63 -68.76
C LYS A 658 -30.44 46.15 -68.34
N LYS A 659 -29.30 45.56 -67.99
CA LYS A 659 -29.18 44.17 -67.54
C LYS A 659 -28.73 44.10 -66.08
N CYS A 660 -29.21 43.08 -65.39
CA CYS A 660 -28.80 42.71 -64.05
C CYS A 660 -27.79 41.55 -64.11
N GLY A 661 -26.77 41.56 -63.26
CA GLY A 661 -25.74 40.52 -63.22
C GLY A 661 -25.11 40.35 -61.82
N TYR A 662 -24.28 39.32 -61.67
CA TYR A 662 -23.48 39.12 -60.46
C TYR A 662 -22.35 40.14 -60.40
N CYS A 663 -21.98 40.61 -59.20
CA CYS A 663 -20.95 41.64 -59.05
C CYS A 663 -19.56 41.22 -59.52
N GLU A 664 -19.27 39.92 -59.50
CA GLU A 664 -18.01 39.36 -59.99
C GLU A 664 -17.95 39.38 -61.54
N ASP A 665 -19.10 39.24 -62.20
CA ASP A 665 -19.22 39.16 -63.65
C ASP A 665 -19.69 40.47 -64.31
N ILE A 666 -20.10 41.47 -63.50
CA ILE A 666 -20.72 42.72 -63.98
C ILE A 666 -19.76 43.55 -64.85
N ASN A 667 -18.44 43.44 -64.61
CA ASN A 667 -17.41 44.14 -65.38
C ASN A 667 -17.32 43.65 -66.83
N ASN A 668 -17.83 42.44 -67.11
CA ASN A 668 -17.96 41.92 -68.48
C ASN A 668 -19.24 42.44 -69.18
N LEU A 669 -20.18 43.02 -68.42
CA LEU A 669 -21.48 43.51 -68.89
C LEU A 669 -21.55 45.05 -68.99
N CYS A 670 -20.69 45.78 -68.27
CA CYS A 670 -20.67 47.24 -68.19
C CYS A 670 -19.29 47.75 -67.75
N ASN A 671 -18.95 49.01 -68.06
CA ASN A 671 -17.79 49.69 -67.47
C ASN A 671 -18.08 50.11 -66.01
N ASN A 672 -17.08 50.05 -65.12
CA ASN A 672 -17.21 50.26 -63.67
C ASN A 672 -17.90 51.57 -63.25
N ASP A 673 -17.85 52.62 -64.07
CA ASP A 673 -18.41 53.94 -63.74
C ASP A 673 -19.94 54.01 -63.85
N GLU A 674 -20.58 52.96 -64.40
CA GLU A 674 -22.03 52.94 -64.71
C GLU A 674 -22.78 51.73 -64.11
N THR A 675 -22.12 51.03 -63.19
CA THR A 675 -22.67 49.91 -62.40
C THR A 675 -23.19 50.39 -61.05
N TYR A 676 -24.39 49.95 -60.67
CA TYR A 676 -24.99 50.26 -59.37
C TYR A 676 -25.29 48.96 -58.60
N GLY A 677 -25.09 48.95 -57.27
CA GLY A 677 -25.48 47.84 -56.39
C GLY A 677 -24.40 46.79 -56.12
N CYS A 678 -23.26 46.92 -56.81
CA CYS A 678 -21.95 46.40 -56.45
C CYS A 678 -21.10 47.61 -56.00
#